data_AF-A0A2A6C1H4-F1
#
_entry.id   AF-A0A2A6C1H4-F1
#
_cell.length_a   1.000
_cell.length_b   1.000
_cell.length_c   1.000
_cell.angle_alpha   90.00
_cell.angle_beta   90.00
_cell.angle_gamma   90.00
#
_symmetry.space_group_name_H-M   'P 1'
#
loop_
_entity.id
_entity.type
_entity.pdbx_description
1 polymer ?
#
loop_
_entity_poly.entity_id
_entity_poly.type
_entity_poly.pdbx_seq_one_letter_code
_entity_poly.pdbx_strand_id
1 'polypeptide(L)'
;MSSSPTTRGSMSASLRQDDSTDILICCQGKTCKSLKGFSWSNWKGPIVAVVLAFLCNIESSMLSSGEWPYMSTIDHDATSNFYGTANSVNKAAHVLCTFIFAGWSYRISSIKIPMVVGRCITLVGCIMYIFVEFIPSGRRWWMLVCYMLFGVGFGTSPLLRSYVVRVTSDENRASAFAMLNGAGVLSVMVGPIAQLAFADLPYPGIDIIPPNIKLNIYSAPIWVAVITNIVAILISVFLLQDAPAVEEKQSDKSFSFSLAAIRELYSKLRGLNIPWILVALIFVEKMVSGLFNATMPSVVGPLMTSMYAFDGQEIIIILGVSQVLVGLLAVAFTVGFVLLKLGNRVSCRVLFAFSNIMMITGYVITYPYPFDSMPMQPFNETSRIGCDREEYAWCDTQLVVNIVPFIIVMIIVSAFAIPSAMMSLDTIYSKIIGNIDQNMMQSFIVIADDAISIIGPIYGSAIFTAMGLNFLSIFNGCIYIIGTILHWDDKKHYWSRRGITGPEAQFGLGNLNDLQDHYRPKSLVIKNWTKQYGKVYGFHEGHRKILVISDLEMMNELLVKKFDHFTARVPFPMNEGEEDGPKTQLVQARGGHWKKLRAIASYAFTNKALRHIQRTVEDSTLQMIEEMKKHKGEVNTLEFYQELTLDVISKIALGQKDAKIFKNPHIETCRQIFSLPQPNFLSTIPLTMPLMKKPLTFVLGKLASASEHPYIRLLKEVEQTVALRKKAREAGSLSSGDFIDIFLDAEVDLVENQLTDTFESKGSRKLVFDEIVSLCIVMLLAGFETTANSLSYLTHFLANYPEVQDRIFEEVEDVCPGDTIEYEQLAELRYTDAVIKESLRHYPLASFVVSRECEKSTSLGGIPIEKGEYLLTDTWSMHMDKEIWGEDAEEFRPERWLEESSRARVAFQSFGEGPRMCIGMRLAYMEEKTAIAHVLKNFRIKKAASTNPIKLVGCLTVAPERLDVILERRV
;
A
#
# COMPACT_ATOMS: atom_id res chain seq x y z
N MET A 1 -62.89 -20.37 -29.60
CA MET A 1 -63.74 -20.30 -28.39
C MET A 1 -62.85 -19.70 -27.30
N SER A 2 -62.89 -18.37 -27.17
CA SER A 2 -63.52 -17.63 -26.05
C SER A 2 -62.64 -17.66 -24.81
N SER A 3 -62.16 -16.57 -24.21
CA SER A 3 -62.44 -15.14 -24.32
C SER A 3 -61.40 -14.40 -23.45
N SER A 4 -60.87 -13.30 -23.97
CA SER A 4 -60.08 -12.24 -23.30
C SER A 4 -60.94 -11.40 -22.32
N PRO A 5 -60.52 -10.21 -21.80
CA PRO A 5 -59.23 -9.65 -21.32
C PRO A 5 -59.39 -8.86 -19.97
N THR A 6 -58.38 -8.03 -19.63
CA THR A 6 -58.40 -6.74 -18.84
C THR A 6 -57.99 -6.83 -17.36
N THR A 7 -57.19 -5.93 -16.76
CA THR A 7 -56.50 -4.68 -17.16
C THR A 7 -55.62 -4.17 -16.01
N ARG A 8 -54.65 -3.29 -16.36
CA ARG A 8 -53.97 -2.23 -15.56
C ARG A 8 -52.91 -2.69 -14.56
N GLY A 9 -51.73 -2.06 -14.47
CA GLY A 9 -51.23 -0.86 -15.14
C GLY A 9 -49.76 -0.62 -14.75
N SER A 10 -49.03 0.01 -15.66
CA SER A 10 -47.70 0.59 -15.46
C SER A 10 -47.71 1.64 -14.36
N MET A 11 -46.68 1.68 -13.51
CA MET A 11 -46.10 2.97 -13.09
C MET A 11 -44.68 2.81 -12.53
N SER A 12 -43.82 3.62 -13.12
CA SER A 12 -42.53 4.10 -12.66
C SER A 12 -42.52 4.59 -11.20
N ALA A 13 -41.44 4.30 -10.47
CA ALA A 13 -40.98 5.09 -9.32
C ALA A 13 -39.45 5.05 -9.34
N SER A 14 -38.76 6.03 -9.92
CA SER A 14 -38.24 7.23 -9.25
C SER A 14 -37.53 6.91 -7.92
N LEU A 15 -36.24 6.57 -7.99
CA LEU A 15 -35.36 6.64 -6.82
C LEU A 15 -34.97 8.12 -6.63
N ARG A 16 -35.68 8.80 -5.73
CA ARG A 16 -35.21 10.03 -5.09
C ARG A 16 -34.16 9.65 -4.06
N GLN A 17 -33.04 10.36 -4.09
CA GLN A 17 -32.15 10.54 -2.95
C GLN A 17 -32.93 11.20 -1.82
N ASP A 18 -32.93 10.58 -0.65
CA ASP A 18 -33.08 11.28 0.62
C ASP A 18 -32.01 10.72 1.57
N ASP A 19 -31.25 11.65 2.14
CA ASP A 19 -30.21 11.42 3.12
C ASP A 19 -30.77 10.88 4.44
N SER A 20 -29.96 10.06 5.11
CA SER A 20 -30.08 9.66 6.52
C SER A 20 -31.37 8.93 6.93
N THR A 21 -31.38 7.59 6.96
CA THR A 21 -31.95 6.75 8.05
C THR A 21 -31.90 5.25 7.72
N ASP A 22 -31.46 4.45 8.69
CA ASP A 22 -31.80 3.04 8.99
C ASP A 22 -31.94 2.00 7.85
N ILE A 23 -30.98 1.06 7.81
CA ILE A 23 -31.10 -0.20 7.03
C ILE A 23 -32.10 -1.13 7.73
N LEU A 24 -33.32 -1.19 7.23
CA LEU A 24 -34.33 -2.19 7.57
C LEU A 24 -34.21 -3.41 6.65
N ILE A 25 -33.70 -4.53 7.16
CA ILE A 25 -33.86 -5.84 6.51
C ILE A 25 -35.25 -6.38 6.90
N CYS A 26 -36.16 -6.42 5.94
CA CYS A 26 -37.48 -7.00 6.09
C CYS A 26 -37.40 -8.53 6.04
N CYS A 27 -37.53 -9.21 7.20
CA CYS A 27 -37.94 -10.61 7.25
C CYS A 27 -39.46 -10.68 7.50
N GLN A 28 -40.11 -11.58 6.77
CA GLN A 28 -41.55 -11.79 6.77
C GLN A 28 -42.15 -11.86 8.19
N GLY A 29 -43.10 -10.96 8.45
CA GLY A 29 -44.19 -11.16 9.41
C GLY A 29 -43.80 -11.53 10.84
N LYS A 30 -43.29 -10.59 11.63
CA LYS A 30 -43.56 -10.41 13.06
C LYS A 30 -42.96 -9.07 13.54
N THR A 31 -43.73 -8.32 14.30
CA THR A 31 -43.51 -6.96 14.84
C THR A 31 -42.05 -6.58 15.17
N CYS A 32 -41.52 -5.56 14.48
CA CYS A 32 -40.28 -4.85 14.85
C CYS A 32 -40.47 -4.05 16.14
N LYS A 33 -39.75 -4.40 17.21
CA LYS A 33 -39.44 -3.46 18.29
C LYS A 33 -38.18 -2.69 17.89
N SER A 34 -38.29 -1.37 17.84
CA SER A 34 -37.16 -0.44 17.78
C SER A 34 -36.24 -0.69 18.99
N LEU A 35 -34.98 -1.06 18.75
CA LEU A 35 -33.95 -1.13 19.78
C LEU A 35 -33.18 0.19 19.78
N LYS A 36 -33.59 1.06 20.70
CA LYS A 36 -32.84 2.24 21.13
C LYS A 36 -31.46 1.84 21.66
N GLY A 37 -30.44 2.58 21.24
CA GLY A 37 -29.47 3.21 22.15
C GLY A 37 -28.38 2.32 22.76
N PHE A 38 -27.13 2.72 22.50
CA PHE A 38 -25.93 2.35 23.25
C PHE A 38 -26.19 2.36 24.77
N SER A 39 -26.12 1.20 25.41
CA SER A 39 -26.37 1.01 26.83
C SER A 39 -25.25 0.18 27.46
N TRP A 40 -24.55 0.77 28.42
CA TRP A 40 -23.49 0.12 29.22
C TRP A 40 -23.95 -1.14 29.98
N SER A 41 -25.26 -1.43 30.03
CA SER A 41 -25.83 -2.57 30.75
C SER A 41 -25.48 -3.95 30.16
N ASN A 42 -25.10 -4.03 28.88
CA ASN A 42 -24.80 -5.30 28.18
C ASN A 42 -23.32 -5.73 28.20
N TRP A 43 -22.42 -4.98 28.86
CA TRP A 43 -20.98 -5.26 28.85
C TRP A 43 -20.47 -6.15 30.00
N LYS A 44 -21.34 -6.57 30.92
CA LYS A 44 -20.94 -7.38 32.09
C LYS A 44 -20.26 -8.69 31.68
N GLY A 45 -20.83 -9.44 30.73
CA GLY A 45 -20.27 -10.70 30.24
C GLY A 45 -18.89 -10.53 29.57
N PRO A 46 -18.75 -9.67 28.54
CA PRO A 46 -17.46 -9.38 27.91
C PRO A 46 -16.38 -8.91 28.88
N ILE A 47 -16.71 -8.00 29.81
CA ILE A 47 -15.75 -7.49 30.81
C ILE A 47 -15.25 -8.62 31.72
N VAL A 48 -16.14 -9.50 32.18
CA VAL A 48 -15.74 -10.67 32.98
C VAL A 48 -14.79 -11.58 32.20
N ALA A 49 -15.04 -11.79 30.90
CA ALA A 49 -14.14 -12.57 30.05
C ALA A 49 -12.76 -11.91 29.85
N VAL A 50 -12.71 -10.58 29.73
CA VAL A 50 -11.45 -9.81 29.67
C VAL A 50 -10.66 -9.93 30.97
N VAL A 51 -11.32 -9.81 32.12
CA VAL A 51 -10.68 -9.98 33.43
C VAL A 51 -10.16 -11.40 33.61
N LEU A 52 -10.94 -12.41 33.23
CA LEU A 52 -10.49 -13.80 33.26
C LEU A 52 -9.28 -14.02 32.36
N ALA A 53 -9.28 -13.47 31.14
CA ALA A 53 -8.13 -13.59 30.22
C ALA A 53 -6.87 -12.92 30.80
N PHE A 54 -7.02 -11.76 31.43
CA PHE A 54 -5.91 -11.08 32.14
C PHE A 54 -5.33 -11.96 33.25
N LEU A 55 -6.19 -12.49 34.14
CA LEU A 55 -5.77 -13.36 35.23
C LEU A 55 -5.09 -14.64 34.72
N CYS A 56 -5.60 -15.23 33.64
CA CYS A 56 -4.99 -16.41 33.03
C CYS A 56 -3.58 -16.13 32.50
N ASN A 57 -3.37 -14.97 31.87
CA ASN A 57 -2.08 -14.64 31.24
C ASN A 57 -1.03 -14.14 32.25
N ILE A 58 -1.42 -13.59 33.40
CA ILE A 58 -0.48 -13.17 34.46
C ILE A 58 0.43 -14.32 34.86
N GLU A 59 -0.14 -15.51 35.09
CA GLU A 59 0.61 -16.68 35.56
C GLU A 59 1.77 -17.06 34.63
N SER A 60 1.51 -17.21 33.33
CA SER A 60 2.56 -17.54 32.36
C SER A 60 3.61 -16.45 32.25
N SER A 61 3.23 -15.20 32.49
CA SER A 61 4.20 -14.09 32.45
C SER A 61 5.09 -14.07 33.69
N MET A 62 4.57 -14.44 34.87
CA MET A 62 5.31 -14.45 36.14
C MET A 62 6.40 -15.52 36.15
N LEU A 63 6.10 -16.71 35.63
CA LEU A 63 7.04 -17.83 35.67
C LEU A 63 8.26 -17.61 34.76
N SER A 64 8.05 -17.00 33.59
CA SER A 64 9.03 -16.98 32.48
C SER A 64 10.47 -16.59 32.81
N SER A 65 10.72 -15.68 33.75
CA SER A 65 12.08 -15.22 34.10
C SER A 65 12.78 -16.07 35.16
N GLY A 66 12.02 -16.81 35.98
CA GLY A 66 12.54 -17.62 37.09
C GLY A 66 12.64 -19.12 36.81
N GLU A 67 12.05 -19.59 35.71
CA GLU A 67 11.95 -21.02 35.36
C GLU A 67 13.31 -21.72 35.24
N TRP A 68 14.22 -21.17 34.43
CA TRP A 68 15.55 -21.77 34.23
C TRP A 68 16.41 -21.74 35.50
N PRO A 69 16.60 -20.59 36.18
CA PRO A 69 17.38 -20.54 37.40
C PRO A 69 16.84 -21.46 38.50
N TYR A 70 15.52 -21.61 38.60
CA TYR A 70 14.94 -22.53 39.56
C TYR A 70 15.24 -23.99 39.21
N MET A 71 15.02 -24.37 37.94
CA MET A 71 15.20 -25.75 37.50
C MET A 71 16.64 -26.23 37.64
N SER A 72 17.62 -25.40 37.27
CA SER A 72 19.05 -25.71 37.40
C SER A 72 19.52 -25.74 38.87
N THR A 73 18.84 -25.00 39.75
CA THR A 73 19.12 -24.98 41.20
C THR A 73 18.61 -26.24 41.90
N ILE A 74 17.41 -26.74 41.56
CA ILE A 74 16.79 -27.85 42.30
C ILE A 74 17.17 -29.24 41.77
N ASP A 75 17.56 -29.35 40.50
CA ASP A 75 17.95 -30.60 39.83
C ASP A 75 19.09 -30.33 38.84
N HIS A 76 20.29 -30.73 39.21
CA HIS A 76 21.49 -30.44 38.42
C HIS A 76 21.60 -31.24 37.12
N ASP A 77 20.81 -32.30 36.94
CA ASP A 77 20.76 -33.03 35.67
C ASP A 77 19.83 -32.34 34.65
N ALA A 78 19.22 -31.20 35.01
CA ALA A 78 18.37 -30.42 34.12
C ALA A 78 19.19 -29.55 33.17
N THR A 79 19.52 -30.09 32.00
CA THR A 79 20.24 -29.39 30.94
C THR A 79 19.37 -28.37 30.21
N SER A 80 20.00 -27.45 29.49
CA SER A 80 19.32 -26.49 28.60
C SER A 80 18.41 -27.15 27.55
N ASN A 81 18.76 -28.36 27.08
CA ASN A 81 17.93 -29.19 26.22
C ASN A 81 16.65 -29.70 26.89
N PHE A 82 16.75 -30.09 28.17
CA PHE A 82 15.58 -30.49 28.95
C PHE A 82 14.63 -29.30 29.14
N TYR A 83 15.18 -28.10 29.39
CA TYR A 83 14.39 -26.87 29.49
C TYR A 83 13.63 -26.52 28.21
N GLY A 84 14.28 -26.64 27.04
CA GLY A 84 13.61 -26.50 25.75
C GLY A 84 12.49 -27.55 25.56
N THR A 85 12.74 -28.79 25.95
CA THR A 85 11.74 -29.86 25.90
C THR A 85 10.54 -29.56 26.82
N ALA A 86 10.77 -29.06 28.02
CA ALA A 86 9.72 -28.71 28.97
C ALA A 86 8.80 -27.59 28.44
N ASN A 87 9.39 -26.54 27.86
CA ASN A 87 8.65 -25.48 27.17
C ASN A 87 7.79 -26.03 26.01
N SER A 88 8.32 -26.97 25.25
CA SER A 88 7.62 -27.60 24.13
C SER A 88 6.45 -28.47 24.59
N VAL A 89 6.60 -29.20 25.69
CA VAL A 89 5.54 -30.01 26.30
C VAL A 89 4.41 -29.13 26.83
N ASN A 90 4.72 -28.00 27.46
CA ASN A 90 3.73 -27.00 27.88
C ASN A 90 2.85 -26.56 26.68
N LYS A 91 3.48 -26.17 25.56
CA LYS A 91 2.77 -25.74 24.35
C LYS A 91 2.03 -26.89 23.64
N ALA A 92 2.57 -28.10 23.64
CA ALA A 92 1.88 -29.27 23.08
C ALA A 92 0.62 -29.63 23.88
N ALA A 93 0.69 -29.56 25.21
CA ALA A 93 -0.46 -29.75 26.09
C ALA A 93 -1.53 -28.66 25.87
N HIS A 94 -1.11 -27.41 25.66
CA HIS A 94 -1.99 -26.29 25.30
C HIS A 94 -2.81 -26.57 24.03
N VAL A 95 -2.14 -26.96 22.93
CA VAL A 95 -2.81 -27.24 21.65
C VAL A 95 -3.79 -28.41 21.80
N LEU A 96 -3.34 -29.53 22.37
CA LEU A 96 -4.17 -30.72 22.53
C LEU A 96 -5.43 -30.42 23.36
N CYS A 97 -5.26 -29.74 24.49
CA CYS A 97 -6.37 -29.44 25.39
C CYS A 97 -7.31 -28.35 24.87
N THR A 98 -6.82 -27.43 24.02
CA THR A 98 -7.68 -26.46 23.34
C THR A 98 -8.79 -27.14 22.55
N PHE A 99 -8.47 -28.19 21.79
CA PHE A 99 -9.48 -28.96 21.05
C PHE A 99 -10.43 -29.73 21.97
N ILE A 100 -9.89 -30.30 23.06
CA ILE A 100 -10.68 -31.05 24.04
C ILE A 100 -11.69 -30.13 24.72
N PHE A 101 -11.26 -28.97 25.23
CA PHE A 101 -12.13 -28.01 25.91
C PHE A 101 -13.12 -27.35 24.95
N ALA A 102 -12.72 -27.07 23.71
CA ALA A 102 -13.63 -26.58 22.66
C ALA A 102 -14.74 -27.59 22.36
N GLY A 103 -14.39 -28.86 22.11
CA GLY A 103 -15.36 -29.92 21.87
C GLY A 103 -16.25 -30.20 23.08
N TRP A 104 -15.68 -30.14 24.28
CA TRP A 104 -16.43 -30.29 25.53
C TRP A 104 -17.45 -29.16 25.69
N SER A 105 -17.01 -27.91 25.58
CA SER A 105 -17.89 -26.73 25.69
C SER A 105 -19.01 -26.73 24.66
N TYR A 106 -18.72 -27.15 23.42
CA TYR A 106 -19.73 -27.30 22.38
C TYR A 106 -20.82 -28.31 22.77
N ARG A 107 -20.44 -29.50 23.26
CA ARG A 107 -21.39 -30.56 23.64
C ARG A 107 -22.32 -30.16 24.78
N ILE A 108 -21.78 -29.51 25.81
CA ILE A 108 -22.56 -29.12 27.00
C ILE A 108 -23.23 -27.75 26.86
N SER A 109 -22.93 -27.02 25.76
CA SER A 109 -23.41 -25.65 25.53
C SER A 109 -23.13 -24.69 26.69
N SER A 110 -22.02 -24.91 27.40
CA SER A 110 -21.56 -24.13 28.54
C SER A 110 -20.05 -23.96 28.45
N ILE A 111 -19.56 -22.75 28.72
CA ILE A 111 -18.11 -22.48 28.80
C ILE A 111 -17.61 -22.53 30.24
N LYS A 112 -18.53 -22.39 31.20
CA LYS A 112 -18.24 -22.24 32.62
C LYS A 112 -17.54 -23.45 33.22
N ILE A 113 -18.06 -24.65 32.94
CA ILE A 113 -17.52 -25.90 33.49
C ILE A 113 -16.09 -26.18 32.97
N PRO A 114 -15.83 -26.12 31.64
CA PRO A 114 -14.47 -26.20 31.10
C PRO A 114 -13.50 -25.18 31.69
N MET A 115 -13.93 -23.92 31.89
CA MET A 115 -13.10 -22.89 32.54
C MET A 115 -12.69 -23.28 33.95
N VAL A 116 -13.67 -23.66 34.78
CA VAL A 116 -13.42 -24.03 36.18
C VAL A 116 -12.48 -25.24 36.23
N VAL A 117 -12.72 -26.26 35.42
CA VAL A 117 -11.90 -27.47 35.41
C VAL A 117 -10.48 -27.18 34.94
N GLY A 118 -10.29 -26.41 33.87
CA GLY A 118 -8.95 -26.02 33.43
C GLY A 118 -8.18 -25.24 34.50
N ARG A 119 -8.84 -24.29 35.19
CA ARG A 119 -8.22 -23.54 36.29
C ARG A 119 -7.94 -24.39 37.52
N CYS A 120 -8.78 -25.36 37.85
CA CYS A 120 -8.49 -26.33 38.90
C CYS A 120 -7.26 -27.19 38.57
N ILE A 121 -7.10 -27.61 37.32
CA ILE A 121 -5.91 -28.35 36.87
C ILE A 121 -4.65 -27.49 37.01
N THR A 122 -4.73 -26.22 36.59
CA THR A 122 -3.64 -25.25 36.79
C THR A 122 -3.30 -25.07 38.27
N LEU A 123 -4.31 -24.91 39.13
CA LEU A 123 -4.13 -24.78 40.58
C LEU A 123 -3.43 -26.01 41.18
N VAL A 124 -3.77 -27.22 40.73
CA VAL A 124 -3.05 -28.46 41.10
C VAL A 124 -1.60 -28.39 40.64
N GLY A 125 -1.34 -27.91 39.42
CA GLY A 125 0.02 -27.66 38.93
C GLY A 125 0.82 -26.69 39.81
N CYS A 126 0.22 -25.56 40.22
CA CYS A 126 0.87 -24.59 41.10
C CYS A 126 1.19 -25.19 42.47
N ILE A 127 0.25 -25.94 43.06
CA ILE A 127 0.45 -26.62 44.33
C ILE A 127 1.57 -27.66 44.19
N MET A 128 1.53 -28.48 43.15
CA MET A 128 2.59 -29.46 42.87
C MET A 128 3.95 -28.80 42.75
N TYR A 129 4.05 -27.66 42.06
CA TYR A 129 5.29 -26.91 41.91
C TYR A 129 5.87 -26.49 43.26
N ILE A 130 5.06 -25.97 44.19
CA ILE A 130 5.50 -25.60 45.55
C ILE A 130 6.07 -26.81 46.30
N PHE A 131 5.56 -28.02 46.02
CA PHE A 131 6.02 -29.25 46.66
C PHE A 131 7.16 -29.97 45.93
N VAL A 132 7.67 -29.49 44.78
CA VAL A 132 8.72 -30.20 44.03
C VAL A 132 10.00 -30.40 44.85
N GLU A 133 10.39 -29.42 45.67
CA GLU A 133 11.60 -29.52 46.51
C GLU A 133 11.56 -30.67 47.53
N PHE A 134 10.36 -31.12 47.92
CA PHE A 134 10.17 -32.24 48.83
C PHE A 134 10.49 -33.59 48.21
N ILE A 135 10.48 -33.66 46.89
CA ILE A 135 10.66 -34.93 46.18
C ILE A 135 12.16 -35.27 46.18
N PRO A 136 12.56 -36.43 46.70
CA PRO A 136 13.97 -36.75 46.95
C PRO A 136 14.76 -37.07 45.67
N SER A 137 14.09 -37.43 44.56
CA SER A 137 14.76 -37.73 43.28
C SER A 137 13.87 -37.45 42.08
N GLY A 138 14.49 -37.13 40.93
CA GLY A 138 13.78 -36.92 39.66
C GLY A 138 12.97 -35.63 39.58
N ARG A 139 13.41 -34.56 40.26
CA ARG A 139 12.68 -33.28 40.37
C ARG A 139 12.40 -32.64 39.00
N ARG A 140 13.33 -32.74 38.03
CA ARG A 140 13.14 -32.25 36.66
C ARG A 140 11.91 -32.86 35.97
N TRP A 141 11.62 -34.14 36.20
CA TRP A 141 10.45 -34.81 35.62
C TRP A 141 9.14 -34.36 36.27
N TRP A 142 9.17 -34.04 37.57
CA TRP A 142 8.01 -33.45 38.25
C TRP A 142 7.75 -32.02 37.78
N MET A 143 8.79 -31.23 37.52
CA MET A 143 8.63 -29.92 36.86
C MET A 143 8.01 -30.06 35.47
N LEU A 144 8.43 -31.05 34.68
CA LEU A 144 7.83 -31.33 33.37
C LEU A 144 6.32 -31.60 33.47
N VAL A 145 5.89 -32.33 34.50
CA VAL A 145 4.45 -32.56 34.77
C VAL A 145 3.76 -31.25 35.14
N CYS A 146 4.35 -30.40 35.98
CA CYS A 146 3.80 -29.07 36.28
C CYS A 146 3.60 -28.23 35.01
N TYR A 147 4.61 -28.18 34.12
CA TYR A 147 4.52 -27.48 32.83
C TYR A 147 3.43 -28.04 31.92
N MET A 148 3.28 -29.37 31.87
CA MET A 148 2.19 -30.01 31.15
C MET A 148 0.82 -29.55 31.71
N LEU A 149 0.66 -29.52 33.03
CA LEU A 149 -0.59 -29.08 33.68
C LEU A 149 -0.88 -27.59 33.45
N PHE A 150 0.14 -26.73 33.45
CA PHE A 150 -0.01 -25.33 33.05
C PHE A 150 -0.52 -25.23 31.61
N GLY A 151 0.07 -26.00 30.69
CA GLY A 151 -0.37 -26.08 29.29
C GLY A 151 -1.82 -26.53 29.14
N VAL A 152 -2.22 -27.60 29.85
CA VAL A 152 -3.62 -28.05 29.90
C VAL A 152 -4.53 -26.91 30.33
N GLY A 153 -4.17 -26.23 31.43
CA GLY A 153 -4.87 -25.07 31.95
C GLY A 153 -5.05 -23.95 30.92
N PHE A 154 -3.97 -23.57 30.23
CA PHE A 154 -4.00 -22.55 29.18
C PHE A 154 -4.90 -22.92 28.00
N GLY A 155 -5.19 -24.21 27.78
CA GLY A 155 -6.10 -24.68 26.71
C GLY A 155 -7.54 -24.15 26.86
N THR A 156 -7.84 -23.54 28.00
CA THR A 156 -9.08 -22.80 28.25
C THR A 156 -9.14 -21.42 27.58
N SER A 157 -8.00 -20.81 27.27
CA SER A 157 -7.93 -19.42 26.78
C SER A 157 -8.77 -19.14 25.51
N PRO A 158 -8.87 -20.06 24.52
CA PRO A 158 -9.67 -19.80 23.31
C PRO A 158 -11.19 -19.83 23.54
N LEU A 159 -11.65 -20.41 24.66
CA LEU A 159 -13.06 -20.40 25.03
C LEU A 159 -13.55 -19.00 25.40
N LEU A 160 -12.69 -18.17 26.00
CA LEU A 160 -13.02 -16.77 26.32
C LEU A 160 -13.22 -15.94 25.05
N ARG A 161 -12.36 -16.15 24.03
CA ARG A 161 -12.51 -15.55 22.69
C ARG A 161 -13.86 -15.95 22.07
N SER A 162 -14.16 -17.25 22.09
CA SER A 162 -15.41 -17.80 21.53
C SER A 162 -16.65 -17.29 22.26
N TYR A 163 -16.55 -17.10 23.58
CA TYR A 163 -17.63 -16.55 24.38
C TYR A 163 -17.90 -15.08 24.06
N VAL A 164 -16.86 -14.24 23.99
CA VAL A 164 -17.00 -12.82 23.62
C VAL A 164 -17.71 -12.66 22.29
N VAL A 165 -17.44 -13.52 21.31
CA VAL A 165 -18.14 -13.52 20.01
C VAL A 165 -19.64 -13.76 20.17
N ARG A 166 -20.03 -14.71 21.03
CA ARG A 166 -21.43 -15.10 21.23
C ARG A 166 -22.25 -14.06 22.00
N VAL A 167 -21.61 -13.31 22.90
CA VAL A 167 -22.31 -12.33 23.75
C VAL A 167 -22.19 -10.89 23.26
N THR A 168 -21.47 -10.63 22.17
CA THR A 168 -21.33 -9.29 21.58
C THR A 168 -22.01 -9.19 20.21
N SER A 169 -22.66 -8.04 19.95
CA SER A 169 -23.24 -7.73 18.64
C SER A 169 -22.14 -7.52 17.59
N ASP A 170 -22.47 -7.71 16.31
CA ASP A 170 -21.52 -7.54 15.20
C ASP A 170 -20.82 -6.17 15.22
N GLU A 171 -21.55 -5.12 15.57
CA GLU A 171 -21.04 -3.74 15.65
C GLU A 171 -20.03 -3.53 16.80
N ASN A 172 -20.16 -4.25 17.92
CA ASN A 172 -19.32 -4.09 19.11
C ASN A 172 -18.22 -5.15 19.25
N ARG A 173 -18.23 -6.18 18.40
CA ARG A 173 -17.31 -7.34 18.47
C ARG A 173 -15.85 -6.93 18.34
N ALA A 174 -15.55 -5.98 17.45
CA ALA A 174 -14.18 -5.47 17.26
C ALA A 174 -13.60 -4.83 18.53
N SER A 175 -14.39 -4.00 19.22
CA SER A 175 -13.99 -3.36 20.47
C SER A 175 -13.77 -4.38 21.59
N ALA A 176 -14.60 -5.42 21.66
CA ALA A 176 -14.46 -6.47 22.66
C ALA A 176 -13.20 -7.34 22.45
N PHE A 177 -12.85 -7.65 21.19
CA PHE A 177 -11.59 -8.32 20.87
C PHE A 177 -10.37 -7.45 21.18
N ALA A 178 -10.44 -6.14 20.92
CA ALA A 178 -9.37 -5.21 21.26
C ALA A 178 -9.09 -5.20 22.77
N MET A 179 -10.14 -5.20 23.61
CA MET A 179 -10.00 -5.29 25.07
C MET A 179 -9.40 -6.63 25.51
N LEU A 180 -9.79 -7.74 24.88
CA LEU A 180 -9.28 -9.07 25.20
C LEU A 180 -7.79 -9.22 24.86
N ASN A 181 -7.34 -8.66 23.74
CA ASN A 181 -5.92 -8.61 23.38
C ASN A 181 -5.15 -7.64 24.29
N GLY A 182 -5.76 -6.51 24.65
CA GLY A 182 -5.20 -5.55 25.61
C GLY A 182 -4.93 -6.17 26.98
N ALA A 183 -5.78 -7.08 27.44
CA ALA A 183 -5.54 -7.85 28.67
C ALA A 183 -4.26 -8.69 28.61
N GLY A 184 -3.97 -9.32 27.47
CA GLY A 184 -2.72 -10.06 27.27
C GLY A 184 -1.48 -9.16 27.33
N VAL A 185 -1.54 -7.99 26.70
CA VAL A 185 -0.42 -7.03 26.74
C VAL A 185 -0.20 -6.50 28.16
N LEU A 186 -1.28 -6.20 28.89
CA LEU A 186 -1.19 -5.74 30.27
C LEU A 186 -0.59 -6.81 31.20
N SER A 187 -0.92 -8.09 31.01
CA SER A 187 -0.35 -9.18 31.82
C SER A 187 1.16 -9.35 31.65
N VAL A 188 1.70 -9.07 30.45
CA VAL A 188 3.15 -9.12 30.18
C VAL A 188 3.92 -8.09 31.02
N MET A 189 3.28 -6.99 31.43
CA MET A 189 3.88 -6.02 32.35
C MET A 189 3.68 -6.41 33.81
N VAL A 190 2.47 -6.84 34.18
CA VAL A 190 2.11 -7.09 35.58
C VAL A 190 2.83 -8.31 36.16
N GLY A 191 3.03 -9.36 35.37
CA GLY A 191 3.71 -10.57 35.83
C GLY A 191 5.15 -10.31 36.30
N PRO A 192 6.02 -9.70 35.48
CA PRO A 192 7.39 -9.39 35.86
C PRO A 192 7.49 -8.35 36.98
N ILE A 193 6.56 -7.39 37.07
CA ILE A 193 6.48 -6.47 38.22
C ILE A 193 6.23 -7.25 39.52
N ALA A 194 5.32 -8.22 39.49
CA ALA A 194 5.05 -9.07 40.65
C ALA A 194 6.26 -9.96 41.01
N GLN A 195 6.99 -10.48 40.01
CA GLN A 195 8.24 -11.21 40.22
C GLN A 195 9.32 -10.33 40.89
N LEU A 196 9.52 -9.11 40.37
CA LEU A 196 10.51 -8.16 40.87
C LEU A 196 10.23 -7.72 42.31
N ALA A 197 8.95 -7.68 42.74
CA ALA A 197 8.59 -7.40 44.12
C ALA A 197 9.16 -8.41 45.13
N PHE A 198 9.55 -9.61 44.68
CA PHE A 198 10.17 -10.65 45.49
C PHE A 198 11.67 -10.84 45.20
N ALA A 199 12.29 -9.97 44.39
CA ALA A 199 13.68 -10.13 43.97
C ALA A 199 14.70 -10.06 45.13
N ASP A 200 14.34 -9.43 46.26
CA ASP A 200 15.20 -9.32 47.44
C ASP A 200 15.15 -10.57 48.35
N LEU A 201 14.30 -11.57 48.07
CA LEU A 201 14.27 -12.82 48.85
C LEU A 201 15.42 -13.75 48.44
N PRO A 202 16.39 -14.06 49.32
CA PRO A 202 17.46 -15.00 48.98
C PRO A 202 16.93 -16.44 48.88
N TYR A 203 17.59 -17.29 48.10
CA TYR A 203 17.39 -18.75 48.14
C TYR A 203 18.33 -19.36 49.21
N PRO A 204 17.89 -20.28 50.10
CA PRO A 204 16.65 -21.08 50.07
C PRO A 204 15.41 -20.43 50.71
N GLY A 205 15.48 -19.18 51.17
CA GLY A 205 14.31 -18.39 51.58
C GLY A 205 13.89 -18.52 53.04
N ILE A 206 12.63 -18.16 53.32
CA ILE A 206 12.00 -18.11 54.64
C ILE A 206 11.01 -19.27 54.79
N ASP A 207 11.02 -19.98 55.91
CA ASP A 207 10.03 -21.04 56.20
C ASP A 207 8.65 -20.43 56.50
N ILE A 208 7.64 -20.74 55.67
CA ILE A 208 6.24 -20.36 55.94
C ILE A 208 5.61 -21.38 56.90
N ILE A 209 5.86 -22.68 56.67
CA ILE A 209 5.36 -23.78 57.51
C ILE A 209 6.55 -24.64 57.90
N PRO A 210 7.09 -24.46 59.12
CA PRO A 210 8.22 -25.23 59.61
C PRO A 210 7.89 -26.74 59.69
N PRO A 211 8.83 -27.64 59.34
CA PRO A 211 10.23 -27.41 58.97
C PRO A 211 10.51 -27.35 57.45
N ASN A 212 9.48 -27.16 56.62
CA ASN A 212 9.48 -27.86 55.33
C ASN A 212 9.00 -27.03 54.13
N ILE A 213 8.09 -26.05 54.28
CA ILE A 213 7.59 -25.24 53.15
C ILE A 213 8.30 -23.89 53.13
N LYS A 214 9.09 -23.65 52.07
CA LYS A 214 9.96 -22.47 51.91
C LYS A 214 9.40 -21.45 50.92
N LEU A 215 9.42 -20.19 51.31
CA LEU A 215 9.19 -19.03 50.45
C LEU A 215 10.53 -18.46 50.01
N ASN A 216 10.82 -18.57 48.73
CA ASN A 216 12.03 -18.04 48.11
C ASN A 216 11.69 -17.28 46.82
N ILE A 217 12.69 -16.68 46.19
CA ILE A 217 12.56 -15.93 44.94
C ILE A 217 11.86 -16.71 43.81
N TYR A 218 11.92 -18.04 43.82
CA TYR A 218 11.34 -18.90 42.79
C TYR A 218 9.94 -19.41 43.15
N SER A 219 9.64 -19.61 44.44
CA SER A 219 8.34 -20.11 44.91
C SER A 219 7.34 -18.99 45.19
N ALA A 220 7.78 -17.78 45.59
CA ALA A 220 6.93 -16.61 45.84
C ALA A 220 5.97 -16.23 44.69
N PRO A 221 6.40 -16.24 43.41
CA PRO A 221 5.51 -15.95 42.28
C PRO A 221 4.38 -16.96 42.13
N ILE A 222 4.61 -18.20 42.57
CA ILE A 222 3.65 -19.30 42.45
C ILE A 222 2.60 -19.20 43.54
N TRP A 223 2.94 -18.67 44.71
CA TRP A 223 1.93 -18.29 45.70
C TRP A 223 0.95 -17.24 45.15
N VAL A 224 1.45 -16.28 44.36
CA VAL A 224 0.60 -15.33 43.64
C VAL A 224 -0.21 -16.03 42.55
N ALA A 225 0.38 -16.98 41.81
CA ALA A 225 -0.32 -17.81 40.83
C ALA A 225 -1.46 -18.63 41.47
N VAL A 226 -1.26 -19.17 42.67
CA VAL A 226 -2.29 -19.88 43.45
C VAL A 226 -3.46 -18.94 43.77
N ILE A 227 -3.17 -17.75 44.30
CA ILE A 227 -4.20 -16.75 44.64
C ILE A 227 -4.97 -16.32 43.39
N THR A 228 -4.27 -16.01 42.30
CA THR A 228 -4.91 -15.58 41.04
C THR A 228 -5.75 -16.67 40.41
N ASN A 229 -5.34 -17.95 40.49
CA ASN A 229 -6.16 -19.08 40.03
C ASN A 229 -7.40 -19.30 40.91
N ILE A 230 -7.30 -19.16 42.24
CA ILE A 230 -8.47 -19.22 43.14
C ILE A 230 -9.45 -18.09 42.80
N VAL A 231 -8.96 -16.87 42.62
CA VAL A 231 -9.79 -15.73 42.21
C VAL A 231 -10.43 -15.97 40.84
N ALA A 232 -9.68 -16.50 39.87
CA ALA A 232 -10.20 -16.84 38.55
C ALA A 232 -11.29 -17.92 38.61
N ILE A 233 -11.15 -18.93 39.49
CA ILE A 233 -12.20 -19.94 39.74
C ILE A 233 -13.43 -19.27 40.34
N LEU A 234 -13.28 -18.43 41.37
CA LEU A 234 -14.41 -17.72 41.98
C LEU A 234 -15.15 -16.83 40.98
N ILE A 235 -14.43 -16.07 40.16
CA ILE A 235 -15.03 -15.26 39.08
C ILE A 235 -15.73 -16.16 38.06
N SER A 236 -15.11 -17.28 37.67
CA SER A 236 -15.72 -18.24 36.75
C SER A 236 -16.98 -18.89 37.32
N VAL A 237 -17.05 -19.14 38.64
CA VAL A 237 -18.22 -19.75 39.29
C VAL A 237 -19.32 -18.74 39.53
N PHE A 238 -19.01 -17.52 39.98
CA PHE A 238 -20.02 -16.56 40.46
C PHE A 238 -20.38 -15.47 39.45
N LEU A 239 -19.46 -15.07 38.57
CA LEU A 239 -19.64 -13.92 37.68
C LEU A 239 -19.76 -14.31 36.21
N LEU A 240 -19.16 -15.42 35.79
CA LEU A 240 -19.27 -15.92 34.42
C LEU A 240 -20.63 -16.60 34.21
N GLN A 241 -21.38 -16.05 33.26
CA GLN A 241 -22.67 -16.57 32.82
C GLN A 241 -22.50 -17.30 31.49
N ASP A 242 -23.30 -18.34 31.25
CA ASP A 242 -23.29 -18.99 29.94
C ASP A 242 -23.98 -18.14 28.88
N ALA A 243 -23.49 -18.20 27.65
CA ALA A 243 -24.08 -17.49 26.53
C ALA A 243 -25.48 -18.05 26.23
N PRO A 244 -26.45 -17.22 25.80
CA PRO A 244 -27.79 -17.68 25.45
C PRO A 244 -27.72 -18.74 24.34
N ALA A 245 -28.48 -19.83 24.51
CA ALA A 245 -28.52 -20.92 23.52
C ALA A 245 -29.14 -20.42 22.21
N VAL A 246 -28.44 -20.64 21.10
CA VAL A 246 -29.00 -20.45 19.75
C VAL A 246 -29.91 -21.65 19.48
N GLU A 247 -31.16 -21.42 19.09
CA GLU A 247 -32.07 -22.46 18.57
C GLU A 247 -31.58 -22.93 17.18
N GLU A 248 -30.48 -23.69 17.13
CA GLU A 248 -30.13 -24.45 15.94
C GLU A 248 -30.95 -25.74 15.91
N LYS A 249 -31.56 -26.01 14.73
CA LYS A 249 -32.32 -27.23 14.45
C LYS A 249 -31.49 -28.45 14.86
N GLN A 250 -32.10 -29.32 15.66
CA GLN A 250 -31.58 -30.65 16.00
C GLN A 250 -31.29 -31.46 14.72
N SER A 251 -30.08 -31.34 14.18
CA SER A 251 -29.48 -32.39 13.36
C SER A 251 -28.26 -32.91 14.10
N ASP A 252 -28.38 -34.15 14.59
CA ASP A 252 -27.38 -35.00 15.24
C ASP A 252 -26.20 -34.31 15.94
N LYS A 253 -26.33 -34.17 17.26
CA LYS A 253 -25.25 -33.85 18.20
C LYS A 253 -24.21 -34.99 18.28
N SER A 254 -23.59 -35.37 17.17
CA SER A 254 -22.47 -36.32 17.13
C SER A 254 -21.19 -35.65 16.63
N PHE A 255 -20.67 -34.66 17.36
CA PHE A 255 -19.28 -34.25 17.16
C PHE A 255 -18.37 -35.34 17.72
N SER A 256 -18.06 -36.35 16.89
CA SER A 256 -16.97 -37.29 17.13
C SER A 256 -15.70 -36.73 16.49
N PHE A 257 -14.55 -36.95 17.13
CA PHE A 257 -13.22 -36.72 16.55
C PHE A 257 -12.96 -37.78 15.46
N SER A 258 -13.83 -37.82 14.45
CA SER A 258 -13.83 -38.78 13.36
C SER A 258 -13.25 -38.13 12.11
N LEU A 259 -12.46 -38.91 11.37
CA LEU A 259 -11.99 -38.54 10.04
C LEU A 259 -13.14 -38.05 9.12
N ALA A 260 -14.37 -38.51 9.36
CA ALA A 260 -15.55 -38.12 8.59
C ALA A 260 -15.93 -36.63 8.78
N ALA A 261 -15.86 -36.09 10.01
CA ALA A 261 -16.16 -34.68 10.28
C ALA A 261 -15.11 -33.75 9.69
N ILE A 262 -13.83 -34.17 9.74
CA ILE A 262 -12.71 -33.48 9.07
C ILE A 262 -12.89 -33.53 7.56
N ARG A 263 -13.37 -34.65 7.00
CA ARG A 263 -13.65 -34.81 5.56
C ARG A 263 -14.83 -33.96 5.09
N GLU A 264 -15.86 -33.82 5.91
CA GLU A 264 -16.99 -32.93 5.64
C GLU A 264 -16.55 -31.45 5.68
N LEU A 265 -15.78 -31.06 6.69
CA LEU A 265 -15.18 -29.73 6.78
C LEU A 265 -14.26 -29.44 5.58
N TYR A 266 -13.41 -30.41 5.21
CA TYR A 266 -12.57 -30.33 4.01
C TYR A 266 -13.39 -30.17 2.73
N SER A 267 -14.52 -30.86 2.60
CA SER A 267 -15.40 -30.73 1.43
C SER A 267 -16.06 -29.34 1.35
N LYS A 268 -16.51 -28.78 2.48
CA LYS A 268 -17.07 -27.41 2.55
C LYS A 268 -16.00 -26.36 2.25
N LEU A 269 -14.78 -26.54 2.77
CA LEU A 269 -13.64 -25.66 2.52
C LEU A 269 -13.16 -25.71 1.06
N ARG A 270 -13.16 -26.89 0.43
CA ARG A 270 -12.81 -27.06 -0.99
C ARG A 270 -13.81 -26.42 -1.96
N GLY A 271 -15.07 -26.24 -1.52
CA GLY A 271 -16.11 -25.55 -2.29
C GLY A 271 -16.02 -24.02 -2.28
N LEU A 272 -15.16 -23.44 -1.43
CA LEU A 272 -14.93 -22.00 -1.38
C LEU A 272 -13.77 -21.63 -2.32
N ASN A 273 -13.94 -20.56 -3.10
CA ASN A 273 -12.95 -20.06 -4.06
C ASN A 273 -11.81 -19.29 -3.33
N ILE A 274 -11.13 -19.97 -2.40
CA ILE A 274 -10.05 -19.41 -1.57
C ILE A 274 -8.69 -19.74 -2.21
N PRO A 275 -7.75 -18.78 -2.29
CA PRO A 275 -6.39 -19.06 -2.70
C PRO A 275 -5.62 -19.84 -1.60
N TRP A 276 -5.80 -21.16 -1.52
CA TRP A 276 -5.20 -22.02 -0.49
C TRP A 276 -3.67 -21.93 -0.40
N ILE A 277 -3.00 -21.70 -1.53
CA ILE A 277 -1.54 -21.50 -1.56
C ILE A 277 -1.16 -20.23 -0.76
N LEU A 278 -1.94 -19.16 -0.88
CA LEU A 278 -1.69 -17.92 -0.17
C LEU A 278 -1.97 -18.07 1.34
N VAL A 279 -3.00 -18.84 1.69
CA VAL A 279 -3.29 -19.20 3.09
C VAL A 279 -2.12 -20.00 3.69
N ALA A 280 -1.59 -20.98 2.96
CA ALA A 280 -0.44 -21.76 3.39
C ALA A 280 0.83 -20.89 3.54
N LEU A 281 1.08 -19.97 2.61
CA LEU A 281 2.19 -19.02 2.71
C LEU A 281 2.05 -18.13 3.95
N ILE A 282 0.86 -17.65 4.28
CA ILE A 282 0.64 -16.86 5.49
C ILE A 282 0.88 -17.68 6.75
N PHE A 283 0.55 -18.96 6.76
CA PHE A 283 0.88 -19.83 7.90
C PHE A 283 2.39 -19.98 8.05
N VAL A 284 3.12 -20.18 6.95
CA VAL A 284 4.58 -20.20 6.97
C VAL A 284 5.13 -18.86 7.48
N GLU A 285 4.63 -17.73 6.99
CA GLU A 285 5.04 -16.40 7.44
C GLU A 285 4.72 -16.15 8.92
N LYS A 286 3.57 -16.65 9.40
CA LYS A 286 3.20 -16.59 10.81
C LYS A 286 4.20 -17.37 11.66
N MET A 287 4.53 -18.60 11.26
CA MET A 287 5.55 -19.41 11.92
C MET A 287 6.92 -18.72 11.91
N VAL A 288 7.34 -18.14 10.78
CA VAL A 288 8.59 -17.37 10.68
C VAL A 288 8.55 -16.19 11.65
N SER A 289 7.44 -15.45 11.72
CA SER A 289 7.32 -14.32 12.65
C SER A 289 7.34 -14.75 14.13
N GLY A 290 6.74 -15.90 14.45
CA GLY A 290 6.71 -16.49 15.79
C GLY A 290 8.03 -17.14 16.22
N LEU A 291 8.98 -17.32 15.30
CA LEU A 291 10.25 -18.01 15.54
C LEU A 291 11.03 -17.44 16.72
N PHE A 292 11.22 -16.11 16.75
CA PHE A 292 11.92 -15.42 17.82
C PHE A 292 11.24 -15.66 19.19
N ASN A 293 9.91 -15.59 19.26
CA ASN A 293 9.14 -15.84 20.48
C ASN A 293 9.18 -17.31 20.91
N ALA A 294 9.37 -18.23 19.98
CA ALA A 294 9.48 -19.65 20.27
C ALA A 294 10.88 -20.03 20.77
N THR A 295 11.95 -19.47 20.20
CA THR A 295 13.33 -19.89 20.51
C THR A 295 13.99 -19.10 21.64
N MET A 296 13.71 -17.80 21.77
CA MET A 296 14.45 -16.97 22.73
C MET A 296 14.13 -17.30 24.20
N PRO A 297 12.87 -17.48 24.62
CA PRO A 297 12.55 -17.79 26.02
C PRO A 297 13.22 -19.08 26.54
N SER A 298 13.47 -20.07 25.68
CA SER A 298 14.12 -21.33 26.06
C SER A 298 15.65 -21.26 26.13
N VAL A 299 16.26 -20.21 25.56
CA VAL A 299 17.72 -20.07 25.47
C VAL A 299 18.25 -18.92 26.31
N VAL A 300 17.48 -17.84 26.51
CA VAL A 300 17.95 -16.63 27.20
C VAL A 300 18.37 -16.90 28.65
N GLY A 301 17.63 -17.74 29.39
CA GLY A 301 18.04 -18.15 30.75
C GLY A 301 19.39 -18.86 30.77
N PRO A 302 19.53 -20.01 30.06
CA PRO A 302 20.81 -20.71 29.91
C PRO A 302 21.95 -19.81 29.41
N LEU A 303 21.67 -18.91 28.47
CA LEU A 303 22.62 -17.94 27.94
C LEU A 303 23.14 -16.96 29.00
N MET A 304 22.28 -16.44 29.87
CA MET A 304 22.71 -15.54 30.96
C MET A 304 23.59 -16.27 31.99
N THR A 305 23.27 -17.52 32.33
CA THR A 305 24.09 -18.33 33.24
C THR A 305 25.43 -18.73 32.61
N SER A 306 25.44 -19.16 31.35
CA SER A 306 26.64 -19.70 30.69
C SER A 306 27.57 -18.64 30.12
N MET A 307 27.03 -17.59 29.48
CA MET A 307 27.84 -16.56 28.80
C MET A 307 28.19 -15.38 29.69
N TYR A 308 27.28 -14.97 30.57
CA TYR A 308 27.46 -13.80 31.44
C TYR A 308 27.79 -14.17 32.90
N ALA A 309 27.78 -15.46 33.23
CA ALA A 309 28.02 -15.98 34.58
C ALA A 309 27.11 -15.35 35.65
N PHE A 310 25.87 -15.05 35.28
CA PHE A 310 24.90 -14.47 36.22
C PHE A 310 24.27 -15.52 37.12
N ASP A 311 24.05 -15.11 38.37
CA ASP A 311 23.29 -15.90 39.31
C ASP A 311 21.77 -15.80 39.06
N GLY A 312 20.99 -16.62 39.76
CA GLY A 312 19.55 -16.64 39.55
C GLY A 312 18.82 -15.36 39.92
N GLN A 313 19.36 -14.56 40.86
CA GLN A 313 18.76 -13.30 41.29
C GLN A 313 19.00 -12.22 40.23
N GLU A 314 20.22 -12.12 39.71
CA GLU A 314 20.59 -11.23 38.61
C GLU A 314 19.75 -11.51 37.35
N ILE A 315 19.58 -12.78 36.99
CA ILE A 315 18.75 -13.18 35.83
C ILE A 315 17.31 -12.70 36.00
N ILE A 316 16.72 -12.91 37.17
CA ILE A 316 15.33 -12.50 37.45
C ILE A 316 15.18 -10.98 37.36
N ILE A 317 16.12 -10.22 37.90
CA ILE A 317 16.09 -8.75 37.87
C ILE A 317 16.21 -8.25 36.42
N ILE A 318 17.22 -8.72 35.69
CA ILE A 318 17.53 -8.24 34.33
C ILE A 318 16.40 -8.59 33.35
N LEU A 319 15.94 -9.84 33.36
CA LEU A 319 14.84 -10.27 32.49
C LEU A 319 13.53 -9.61 32.89
N GLY A 320 13.26 -9.48 34.19
CA GLY A 320 12.06 -8.83 34.70
C GLY A 320 11.95 -7.38 34.25
N VAL A 321 13.01 -6.58 34.45
CA VAL A 321 13.06 -5.17 34.02
C VAL A 321 12.93 -5.05 32.50
N SER A 322 13.62 -5.92 31.76
CA SER A 322 13.56 -5.93 30.29
C SER A 322 12.14 -6.19 29.77
N GLN A 323 11.41 -7.15 30.34
CA GLN A 323 10.03 -7.46 29.95
C GLN A 323 9.06 -6.32 30.27
N VAL A 324 9.23 -5.62 31.40
CA VAL A 324 8.42 -4.43 31.72
C VAL A 324 8.61 -3.32 30.68
N LEU A 325 9.87 -3.06 30.28
CA LEU A 325 10.18 -2.07 29.24
C LEU A 325 9.61 -2.46 27.87
N VAL A 326 9.71 -3.74 27.50
CA VAL A 326 9.10 -4.27 26.28
C VAL A 326 7.59 -4.04 26.29
N GLY A 327 6.91 -4.36 27.39
CA GLY A 327 5.47 -4.16 27.54
C GLY A 327 5.06 -2.68 27.40
N LEU A 328 5.77 -1.76 28.07
CA LEU A 328 5.51 -0.31 27.98
C LEU A 328 5.66 0.21 26.54
N LEU A 329 6.75 -0.15 25.86
CA LEU A 329 7.02 0.28 24.48
C LEU A 329 6.04 -0.34 23.49
N ALA A 330 5.69 -1.62 23.64
CA ALA A 330 4.72 -2.30 22.79
C ALA A 330 3.30 -1.70 22.92
N VAL A 331 2.88 -1.32 24.14
CA VAL A 331 1.62 -0.58 24.37
C VAL A 331 1.68 0.77 23.67
N ALA A 332 2.74 1.54 23.87
CA ALA A 332 2.90 2.85 23.24
C ALA A 332 2.87 2.76 21.70
N PHE A 333 3.54 1.76 21.13
CA PHE A 333 3.52 1.48 19.69
C PHE A 333 2.11 1.15 19.19
N THR A 334 1.41 0.23 19.86
CA THR A 334 0.07 -0.22 19.47
C THR A 334 -0.95 0.92 19.56
N VAL A 335 -0.90 1.71 20.64
CA VAL A 335 -1.75 2.90 20.81
C VAL A 335 -1.45 3.95 19.74
N GLY A 336 -0.17 4.23 19.47
CA GLY A 336 0.25 5.14 18.40
C GLY A 336 -0.21 4.67 17.01
N PHE A 337 -0.13 3.37 16.74
CA PHE A 337 -0.60 2.77 15.48
C PHE A 337 -2.08 3.06 15.22
N VAL A 338 -2.92 2.94 16.25
CA VAL A 338 -4.35 3.22 16.19
C VAL A 338 -4.63 4.72 16.05
N LEU A 339 -4.06 5.55 16.93
CA LEU A 339 -4.32 6.99 16.97
C LEU A 339 -3.88 7.71 15.69
N LEU A 340 -2.72 7.32 15.12
CA LEU A 340 -2.19 7.92 13.89
C LEU A 340 -2.80 7.33 12.62
N LYS A 341 -3.74 6.38 12.75
CA LYS A 341 -4.34 5.60 11.64
C LYS A 341 -3.27 5.05 10.70
N LEU A 342 -2.17 4.54 11.25
CA LEU A 342 -1.01 4.07 10.48
C LEU A 342 -1.38 2.95 9.50
N GLY A 343 -2.35 2.10 9.84
CA GLY A 343 -2.86 1.05 8.94
C GLY A 343 -3.56 1.56 7.66
N ASN A 344 -3.99 2.82 7.62
CA ASN A 344 -4.52 3.46 6.40
C ASN A 344 -3.42 4.13 5.57
N ARG A 345 -2.26 4.39 6.18
CA ARG A 345 -1.13 5.10 5.58
C ARG A 345 0.01 4.17 5.16
N VAL A 346 0.09 3.00 5.78
CA VAL A 346 1.14 2.00 5.58
C VAL A 346 0.46 0.68 5.24
N SER A 347 0.84 0.08 4.11
CA SER A 347 0.34 -1.25 3.76
C SER A 347 0.82 -2.29 4.79
N CYS A 348 -0.07 -3.19 5.23
CA CYS A 348 0.25 -4.24 6.20
C CYS A 348 1.48 -5.07 5.77
N ARG A 349 1.65 -5.32 4.48
CA ARG A 349 2.80 -6.09 3.95
C ARG A 349 4.14 -5.38 4.15
N VAL A 350 4.17 -4.05 4.05
CA VAL A 350 5.38 -3.25 4.30
C VAL A 350 5.70 -3.21 5.80
N LEU A 351 4.67 -3.15 6.64
CA LEU A 351 4.85 -3.24 8.10
C LEU A 351 5.38 -4.62 8.52
N PHE A 352 4.94 -5.69 7.84
CA PHE A 352 5.49 -7.03 8.02
C PHE A 352 6.95 -7.13 7.58
N ALA A 353 7.30 -6.59 6.41
CA ALA A 353 8.69 -6.56 5.94
C ALA A 353 9.60 -5.77 6.89
N PHE A 354 9.11 -4.63 7.42
CA PHE A 354 9.80 -3.85 8.44
C PHE A 354 10.08 -4.69 9.70
N SER A 355 9.10 -5.46 10.17
CA SER A 355 9.29 -6.37 11.30
C SER A 355 10.39 -7.41 11.04
N ASN A 356 10.37 -8.08 9.90
CA ASN A 356 11.41 -9.06 9.56
C ASN A 356 12.80 -8.41 9.45
N ILE A 357 12.89 -7.22 8.83
CA ILE A 357 14.15 -6.48 8.73
C ILE A 357 14.66 -6.09 10.12
N MET A 358 13.79 -5.63 11.02
CA MET A 358 14.16 -5.36 12.42
C MET A 358 14.67 -6.62 13.13
N MET A 359 14.03 -7.77 12.91
CA MET A 359 14.45 -9.04 13.49
C MET A 359 15.84 -9.46 12.98
N ILE A 360 16.06 -9.39 11.66
CA ILE A 360 17.36 -9.68 11.02
C ILE A 360 18.44 -8.71 11.54
N THR A 361 18.12 -7.41 11.60
CA THR A 361 19.03 -6.39 12.11
C THR A 361 19.37 -6.64 13.58
N GLY A 362 18.40 -7.09 14.38
CA GLY A 362 18.59 -7.51 15.75
C GLY A 362 19.66 -8.60 15.87
N TYR A 363 19.55 -9.67 15.07
CA TYR A 363 20.55 -10.74 15.02
C TYR A 363 21.93 -10.26 14.53
N VAL A 364 21.97 -9.34 13.57
CA VAL A 364 23.22 -8.79 13.04
C VAL A 364 23.93 -7.92 14.08
N ILE A 365 23.21 -7.07 14.82
CA ILE A 365 23.80 -6.20 15.85
C ILE A 365 24.23 -7.02 17.08
N THR A 366 23.45 -8.03 17.46
CA THR A 366 23.76 -8.93 18.58
C THR A 366 24.76 -10.03 18.23
N TYR A 367 25.37 -9.97 17.05
CA TYR A 367 26.45 -10.88 16.68
C TYR A 367 27.74 -10.48 17.41
N PRO A 368 28.50 -11.41 18.01
CA PRO A 368 29.73 -11.09 18.74
C PRO A 368 30.87 -10.79 17.77
N TYR A 369 30.98 -9.52 17.38
CA TYR A 369 32.08 -9.04 16.57
C TYR A 369 33.39 -8.95 17.38
N PRO A 370 34.55 -9.19 16.76
CA PRO A 370 35.84 -9.13 17.45
C PRO A 370 36.15 -7.80 18.16
N PHE A 371 35.51 -6.70 17.76
CA PHE A 371 35.78 -5.35 18.30
C PHE A 371 34.94 -4.97 19.53
N ASP A 372 33.84 -5.68 19.83
CA ASP A 372 32.91 -5.34 20.92
C ASP A 372 32.55 -6.56 21.80
N SER A 373 33.34 -7.63 21.68
CA SER A 373 33.12 -8.88 22.40
C SER A 373 34.24 -9.20 23.39
N MET A 374 33.89 -9.86 24.48
CA MET A 374 34.79 -10.29 25.55
C MET A 374 34.99 -11.82 25.50
N PRO A 375 36.11 -12.34 26.03
CA PRO A 375 36.29 -13.79 26.18
C PRO A 375 35.27 -14.37 27.16
N MET A 376 34.94 -15.65 26.98
CA MET A 376 34.01 -16.39 27.83
C MET A 376 34.48 -16.43 29.29
N GLN A 377 33.56 -16.30 30.24
CA GLN A 377 33.87 -16.48 31.66
C GLN A 377 34.10 -17.99 31.97
N PRO A 378 35.16 -18.34 32.70
CA PRO A 378 35.43 -19.73 33.05
C PRO A 378 34.34 -20.28 33.98
N PHE A 379 34.03 -21.56 33.85
CA PHE A 379 33.07 -22.24 34.71
C PHE A 379 33.58 -22.29 36.16
N ASN A 380 32.74 -21.87 37.10
CA ASN A 380 33.01 -21.99 38.52
C ASN A 380 32.29 -23.22 39.10
N GLU A 381 33.02 -24.25 39.51
CA GLU A 381 32.44 -25.50 40.04
C GLU A 381 31.60 -25.30 41.32
N THR A 382 31.90 -24.27 42.13
CA THR A 382 31.23 -24.04 43.43
C THR A 382 29.88 -23.35 43.24
N SER A 383 29.81 -22.33 42.38
CA SER A 383 28.58 -21.59 42.09
C SER A 383 27.87 -22.04 40.82
N ARG A 384 28.48 -22.94 40.02
CA ARG A 384 27.96 -23.51 38.76
C ARG A 384 27.47 -22.48 37.75
N ILE A 385 28.16 -21.34 37.71
CA ILE A 385 27.97 -20.26 36.74
C ILE A 385 29.16 -20.22 35.77
N GLY A 386 28.93 -19.73 34.55
CA GLY A 386 29.92 -19.74 33.47
C GLY A 386 29.75 -20.92 32.52
N CYS A 387 30.64 -21.05 31.54
CA CYS A 387 30.46 -22.00 30.43
C CYS A 387 31.01 -23.38 30.75
N ASP A 388 30.13 -24.34 31.04
CA ASP A 388 30.48 -25.75 31.28
C ASP A 388 30.88 -26.46 29.98
N ARG A 389 32.10 -27.03 29.94
CA ARG A 389 32.65 -27.76 28.78
C ARG A 389 32.00 -29.12 28.56
N GLU A 390 31.42 -29.71 29.60
CA GLU A 390 30.70 -30.99 29.47
C GLU A 390 29.31 -30.81 28.85
N GLU A 391 28.68 -29.65 29.08
CA GLU A 391 27.37 -29.29 28.52
C GLU A 391 27.49 -28.59 27.15
N TYR A 392 28.43 -27.65 26.99
CA TYR A 392 28.51 -26.76 25.82
C TYR A 392 29.81 -26.95 25.01
N ALA A 393 29.68 -27.41 23.76
CA ALA A 393 30.83 -27.69 22.89
C ALA A 393 31.58 -26.44 22.38
N TRP A 394 30.99 -25.25 22.54
CA TRP A 394 31.46 -23.98 21.96
C TRP A 394 32.17 -23.06 22.96
N CYS A 395 32.33 -23.47 24.23
CA CYS A 395 32.92 -22.62 25.28
C CYS A 395 34.28 -22.02 24.93
N ASP A 396 35.12 -22.76 24.18
CA ASP A 396 36.48 -22.31 23.83
C ASP A 396 36.52 -21.44 22.55
N THR A 397 35.44 -21.44 21.76
CA THR A 397 35.41 -20.81 20.43
C THR A 397 34.58 -19.53 20.36
N GLN A 398 33.64 -19.34 21.31
CA GLN A 398 32.66 -18.27 21.24
C GLN A 398 33.06 -17.05 22.07
N LEU A 399 32.86 -15.86 21.51
CA LEU A 399 32.98 -14.59 22.22
C LEU A 399 31.63 -14.13 22.78
N VAL A 400 31.67 -13.37 23.87
CA VAL A 400 30.51 -12.83 24.56
C VAL A 400 30.27 -11.39 24.15
N VAL A 401 29.08 -11.08 23.64
CA VAL A 401 28.68 -9.71 23.26
C VAL A 401 28.56 -8.86 24.53
N ASN A 402 28.90 -7.57 24.46
CA ASN A 402 28.58 -6.66 25.54
C ASN A 402 27.07 -6.71 25.90
N ILE A 403 26.78 -6.87 27.18
CA ILE A 403 25.41 -7.13 27.64
C ILE A 403 24.46 -5.94 27.45
N VAL A 404 24.97 -4.71 27.60
CA VAL A 404 24.14 -3.50 27.51
C VAL A 404 23.53 -3.32 26.11
N PRO A 405 24.30 -3.31 25.01
CA PRO A 405 23.72 -3.23 23.67
C PRO A 405 22.87 -4.47 23.36
N PHE A 406 23.24 -5.65 23.85
CA PHE A 406 22.44 -6.87 23.67
C PHE A 406 21.02 -6.72 24.24
N ILE A 407 20.89 -6.30 25.51
CA ILE A 407 19.58 -6.10 26.16
C ILE A 407 18.78 -5.00 25.46
N ILE A 408 19.41 -3.87 25.12
CA ILE A 408 18.72 -2.76 24.43
C ILE A 408 18.12 -3.23 23.09
N VAL A 409 18.91 -3.96 22.29
CA VAL A 409 18.44 -4.47 21.00
C VAL A 409 17.31 -5.47 21.20
N MET A 410 17.43 -6.39 22.16
CA MET A 410 16.39 -7.37 22.48
C MET A 410 15.08 -6.69 22.92
N ILE A 411 15.15 -5.60 23.70
CA ILE A 411 13.98 -4.82 24.10
C ILE A 411 13.33 -4.16 22.88
N ILE A 412 14.10 -3.48 22.05
CA ILE A 412 13.59 -2.75 20.87
C ILE A 412 12.96 -3.73 19.87
N VAL A 413 13.67 -4.81 19.53
CA VAL A 413 13.18 -5.82 18.58
C VAL A 413 11.89 -6.45 19.11
N SER A 414 11.85 -6.85 20.38
CA SER A 414 10.65 -7.46 20.97
C SER A 414 9.47 -6.49 21.04
N ALA A 415 9.71 -5.22 21.36
CA ALA A 415 8.66 -4.22 21.51
C ALA A 415 8.02 -3.78 20.19
N PHE A 416 8.78 -3.74 19.09
CA PHE A 416 8.30 -3.21 17.81
C PHE A 416 8.11 -4.28 16.74
N ALA A 417 9.04 -5.23 16.59
CA ALA A 417 8.97 -6.22 15.52
C ALA A 417 7.80 -7.18 15.74
N ILE A 418 7.65 -7.74 16.95
CA ILE A 418 6.60 -8.73 17.25
C ILE A 418 5.20 -8.14 17.03
N PRO A 419 4.80 -7.00 17.65
CA PRO A 419 3.46 -6.46 17.44
C PRO A 419 3.21 -6.09 15.98
N SER A 420 4.21 -5.53 15.29
CA SER A 420 4.11 -5.17 13.87
C SER A 420 3.84 -6.40 12.99
N ALA A 421 4.54 -7.51 13.22
CA ALA A 421 4.33 -8.74 12.44
C ALA A 421 2.95 -9.33 12.70
N MET A 422 2.56 -9.47 13.97
CA MET A 422 1.26 -10.05 14.33
C MET A 422 0.10 -9.25 13.75
N MET A 423 0.10 -7.92 13.95
CA MET A 423 -0.96 -7.04 13.43
C MET A 423 -1.04 -7.09 11.89
N SER A 424 0.11 -7.16 11.22
CA SER A 424 0.19 -7.19 9.77
C SER A 424 -0.38 -8.48 9.18
N LEU A 425 0.08 -9.64 9.67
CA LEU A 425 -0.34 -10.93 9.15
C LEU A 425 -1.81 -11.21 9.45
N ASP A 426 -2.28 -10.89 10.65
CA ASP A 426 -3.69 -11.10 11.01
C ASP A 426 -4.62 -10.24 10.13
N THR A 427 -4.19 -9.01 9.81
CA THR A 427 -4.93 -8.12 8.89
C THR A 427 -4.89 -8.61 7.44
N ILE A 428 -3.74 -9.07 6.95
CA ILE A 428 -3.58 -9.61 5.59
C ILE A 428 -4.42 -10.87 5.43
N TYR A 429 -4.34 -11.77 6.38
CA TYR A 429 -5.11 -13.01 6.43
C TYR A 429 -6.61 -12.74 6.40
N SER A 430 -7.09 -11.80 7.24
CA SER A 430 -8.49 -11.36 7.24
C SER A 430 -8.94 -10.82 5.88
N LYS A 431 -8.13 -9.98 5.23
CA LYS A 431 -8.42 -9.44 3.89
C LYS A 431 -8.52 -10.52 2.79
N ILE A 432 -7.66 -11.55 2.86
CA ILE A 432 -7.62 -12.63 1.87
C ILE A 432 -8.83 -13.55 1.98
N ILE A 433 -9.30 -13.78 3.21
CA ILE A 433 -10.44 -14.63 3.49
C ILE A 433 -11.77 -13.93 3.20
N GLY A 434 -11.83 -12.61 3.36
CA GLY A 434 -13.03 -11.82 3.06
C GLY A 434 -14.21 -12.17 3.95
N ASN A 435 -15.35 -12.53 3.34
CA ASN A 435 -16.64 -12.73 4.01
C ASN A 435 -16.88 -14.14 4.58
N ILE A 436 -15.87 -15.02 4.55
CA ILE A 436 -15.97 -16.36 5.17
C ILE A 436 -16.01 -16.20 6.70
N ASP A 437 -16.65 -17.12 7.43
CA ASP A 437 -16.72 -17.10 8.90
C ASP A 437 -15.31 -16.96 9.51
N GLN A 438 -15.03 -15.74 9.95
CA GLN A 438 -13.71 -15.32 10.40
C GLN A 438 -13.32 -16.06 11.69
N ASN A 439 -14.28 -16.56 12.47
CA ASN A 439 -14.00 -17.19 13.75
C ASN A 439 -13.24 -18.52 13.58
N MET A 440 -13.68 -19.35 12.64
CA MET A 440 -13.04 -20.64 12.35
C MET A 440 -11.67 -20.44 11.71
N MET A 441 -11.56 -19.49 10.78
CA MET A 441 -10.30 -19.22 10.09
C MET A 441 -9.23 -18.61 11.00
N GLN A 442 -9.61 -17.74 11.94
CA GLN A 442 -8.69 -17.19 12.95
C GLN A 442 -8.15 -18.26 13.91
N SER A 443 -8.86 -19.37 14.09
CA SER A 443 -8.34 -20.49 14.89
C SER A 443 -7.20 -21.22 14.18
N PHE A 444 -7.24 -21.35 12.85
CA PHE A 444 -6.16 -21.99 12.08
C PHE A 444 -4.85 -21.19 12.08
N ILE A 445 -4.90 -19.86 12.01
CA ILE A 445 -3.68 -19.03 12.09
C ILE A 445 -3.05 -19.07 13.49
N VAL A 446 -3.84 -19.24 14.55
CA VAL A 446 -3.34 -19.46 15.92
C VAL A 446 -2.68 -20.83 16.03
N ILE A 447 -3.28 -21.88 15.45
CA ILE A 447 -2.67 -23.22 15.43
C ILE A 447 -1.30 -23.21 14.70
N ALA A 448 -1.17 -22.42 13.64
CA ALA A 448 0.13 -22.24 12.97
C ALA A 448 1.19 -21.62 13.89
N ASP A 449 0.81 -20.64 14.72
CA ASP A 449 1.68 -19.99 15.71
C ASP A 449 2.08 -20.95 16.86
N ASP A 450 1.13 -21.78 17.32
CA ASP A 450 1.42 -22.80 18.32
C ASP A 450 2.34 -23.91 17.79
N ALA A 451 2.27 -24.24 16.49
CA ALA A 451 3.15 -25.24 15.88
C ALA A 451 4.63 -24.86 15.97
N ILE A 452 4.96 -23.59 15.70
CA ILE A 452 6.35 -23.12 15.86
C ILE A 452 6.75 -23.02 17.33
N SER A 453 5.81 -22.74 18.24
CA SER A 453 6.04 -22.71 19.69
C SER A 453 6.32 -24.09 20.30
N ILE A 454 5.98 -25.18 19.61
CA ILE A 454 6.33 -26.56 20.00
C ILE A 454 7.70 -26.96 19.44
N ILE A 455 7.99 -26.62 18.18
CA ILE A 455 9.22 -27.06 17.51
C ILE A 455 10.41 -26.17 17.89
N GLY A 456 10.17 -24.87 18.06
CA GLY A 456 11.14 -23.82 18.34
C GLY A 456 12.07 -24.12 19.52
N PRO A 457 11.54 -24.37 20.73
CA PRO A 457 12.38 -24.62 21.89
C PRO A 457 13.23 -25.90 21.76
N ILE A 458 12.72 -26.95 21.08
CA ILE A 458 13.45 -28.21 20.87
C ILE A 458 14.73 -27.96 20.06
N TYR A 459 14.58 -27.38 18.86
CA TYR A 459 15.76 -27.15 18.02
C TYR A 459 16.59 -25.99 18.56
N GLY A 460 15.95 -24.96 19.14
CA GLY A 460 16.64 -23.78 19.68
C GLY A 460 17.62 -24.16 20.77
N SER A 461 17.19 -24.94 21.76
CA SER A 461 18.07 -25.46 22.81
C SER A 461 19.11 -26.45 22.27
N ALA A 462 18.73 -27.32 21.32
CA ALA A 462 19.67 -28.29 20.74
C ALA A 462 20.81 -27.62 19.96
N ILE A 463 20.48 -26.65 19.10
CA ILE A 463 21.45 -25.86 18.35
C ILE A 463 22.29 -25.01 19.32
N PHE A 464 21.65 -24.36 20.30
CA PHE A 464 22.38 -23.60 21.31
C PHE A 464 23.39 -24.47 22.05
N THR A 465 23.00 -25.66 22.51
CA THR A 465 23.91 -26.58 23.23
C THR A 465 25.08 -27.03 22.35
N ALA A 466 24.81 -27.40 21.09
CA ALA A 466 25.81 -27.98 20.21
C ALA A 466 26.74 -26.94 19.53
N MET A 467 26.21 -25.78 19.16
CA MET A 467 26.88 -24.83 18.25
C MET A 467 26.86 -23.38 18.75
N GLY A 468 26.16 -23.11 19.85
CA GLY A 468 26.14 -21.81 20.51
C GLY A 468 25.20 -20.80 19.88
N LEU A 469 25.19 -19.59 20.45
CA LEU A 469 24.25 -18.53 20.08
C LEU A 469 24.48 -18.03 18.64
N ASN A 470 25.73 -18.00 18.18
CA ASN A 470 26.08 -17.45 16.87
C ASN A 470 25.41 -18.23 15.73
N PHE A 471 25.53 -19.56 15.80
CA PHE A 471 24.95 -20.42 14.79
C PHE A 471 23.42 -20.38 14.85
N LEU A 472 22.84 -20.36 16.07
CA LEU A 472 21.39 -20.20 16.24
C LEU A 472 20.88 -18.88 15.63
N SER A 473 21.59 -17.77 15.85
CA SER A 473 21.26 -16.46 15.29
C SER A 473 21.38 -16.44 13.77
N ILE A 474 22.41 -17.06 13.18
CA ILE A 474 22.55 -17.19 11.72
C ILE A 474 21.41 -18.05 11.15
N PHE A 475 21.14 -19.20 11.75
CA PHE A 475 20.10 -20.13 11.32
C PHE A 475 18.72 -19.46 11.30
N ASN A 476 18.34 -18.81 12.41
CA ASN A 476 17.09 -18.06 12.51
C ASN A 476 17.08 -16.86 11.53
N GLY A 477 18.19 -16.13 11.40
CA GLY A 477 18.35 -15.04 10.44
C GLY A 477 18.10 -15.48 8.99
N CYS A 478 18.64 -16.63 8.58
CA CYS A 478 18.38 -17.22 7.26
C CYS A 478 16.90 -17.56 7.05
N ILE A 479 16.22 -18.10 8.07
CA ILE A 479 14.77 -18.37 8.00
C ILE A 479 13.98 -17.07 7.80
N TYR A 480 14.33 -15.99 8.51
CA TYR A 480 13.70 -14.68 8.32
C TYR A 480 13.96 -14.09 6.92
N ILE A 481 15.17 -14.24 6.38
CA ILE A 481 15.50 -13.80 5.01
C ILE A 481 14.66 -14.58 3.99
N ILE A 482 14.62 -15.92 4.08
CA ILE A 482 13.82 -16.76 3.20
C ILE A 482 12.33 -16.40 3.31
N GLY A 483 11.80 -16.24 4.52
CA GLY A 483 10.42 -15.83 4.74
C GLY A 483 10.10 -14.47 4.13
N THR A 484 11.04 -13.51 4.19
CA THR A 484 10.89 -12.20 3.55
C THR A 484 10.90 -12.28 2.03
N ILE A 485 11.73 -13.16 1.45
CA ILE A 485 11.77 -13.42 0.01
C ILE A 485 10.45 -14.03 -0.46
N LEU A 486 9.96 -15.07 0.23
CA LEU A 486 8.69 -15.74 -0.08
C LEU A 486 7.50 -14.79 -0.01
N HIS A 487 7.46 -13.90 0.99
CA HIS A 487 6.42 -12.88 1.13
C HIS A 487 6.36 -11.91 -0.07
N TRP A 488 7.52 -11.60 -0.64
CA TRP A 488 7.62 -10.68 -1.77
C TRP A 488 7.43 -11.37 -3.13
N ASP A 489 7.77 -12.66 -3.24
CA ASP A 489 7.57 -13.47 -4.44
C ASP A 489 6.06 -13.60 -4.79
N ASP A 490 5.18 -13.57 -3.78
CA ASP A 490 3.72 -13.50 -3.95
C ASP A 490 3.26 -12.36 -4.88
N LYS A 491 3.99 -11.23 -4.91
CA LYS A 491 3.68 -10.10 -5.79
C LYS A 491 4.03 -10.39 -7.26
N LYS A 492 5.10 -11.15 -7.53
CA LYS A 492 5.49 -11.46 -8.92
C LYS A 492 4.39 -12.22 -9.65
N HIS A 493 3.67 -13.08 -8.92
CA HIS A 493 2.59 -13.91 -9.47
C HIS A 493 1.19 -13.29 -9.33
N TYR A 494 1.08 -11.99 -9.05
CA TYR A 494 -0.22 -11.34 -8.88
C TYR A 494 -1.13 -11.46 -10.11
N TRP A 495 -0.59 -11.15 -11.29
CA TRP A 495 -1.31 -11.18 -12.57
C TRP A 495 -1.53 -12.61 -13.06
N SER A 496 -0.50 -13.46 -12.98
CA SER A 496 -0.60 -14.86 -13.41
C SER A 496 -1.64 -15.66 -12.61
N ARG A 497 -1.83 -15.37 -11.32
CA ARG A 497 -2.92 -15.96 -10.51
C ARG A 497 -4.32 -15.57 -10.98
N ARG A 498 -4.46 -14.41 -11.61
CA ARG A 498 -5.73 -13.96 -12.23
C ARG A 498 -5.87 -14.45 -13.67
N GLY A 499 -4.96 -15.29 -14.15
CA GLY A 499 -4.91 -15.74 -15.54
C GLY A 499 -4.49 -14.64 -16.52
N ILE A 500 -3.88 -13.56 -16.02
CA ILE A 500 -3.43 -12.42 -16.84
C ILE A 500 -1.93 -12.58 -17.11
N THR A 501 -1.56 -12.56 -18.38
CA THR A 501 -0.18 -12.65 -18.86
C THR A 501 0.56 -11.33 -18.61
N GLY A 502 1.88 -11.34 -18.78
CA GLY A 502 2.69 -10.12 -18.70
C GLY A 502 4.18 -10.40 -18.49
N PRO A 503 5.01 -9.35 -18.50
CA PRO A 503 6.45 -9.48 -18.30
C PRO A 503 6.78 -9.94 -16.88
N GLU A 504 7.83 -10.74 -16.75
CA GLU A 504 8.30 -11.23 -15.45
C GLU A 504 8.82 -10.07 -14.60
N ALA A 505 8.35 -9.97 -13.35
CA ALA A 505 8.68 -8.87 -12.46
C ALA A 505 9.98 -9.16 -11.69
N GLN A 506 10.94 -8.22 -11.71
CA GLN A 506 12.15 -8.30 -10.90
C GLN A 506 11.83 -8.08 -9.42
N PHE A 507 12.64 -8.67 -8.54
CA PHE A 507 12.47 -8.56 -7.09
C PHE A 507 12.55 -7.09 -6.62
N GLY A 508 11.57 -6.65 -5.82
CA GLY A 508 11.48 -5.28 -5.30
C GLY A 508 11.06 -4.23 -6.32
N LEU A 509 11.74 -4.16 -7.46
CA LEU A 509 11.58 -3.14 -8.51
C LEU A 509 10.42 -3.41 -9.47
N GLY A 510 9.96 -4.65 -9.60
CA GLY A 510 9.01 -5.02 -10.65
C GLY A 510 9.65 -4.89 -12.03
N ASN A 511 9.00 -4.17 -12.94
CA ASN A 511 9.47 -3.92 -14.30
C ASN A 511 10.06 -2.50 -14.47
N LEU A 512 10.37 -1.81 -13.37
CA LEU A 512 10.85 -0.42 -13.39
C LEU A 512 12.13 -0.22 -14.21
N ASN A 513 13.05 -1.19 -14.20
CA ASN A 513 14.31 -1.12 -14.96
C ASN A 513 14.09 -1.03 -16.47
N ASP A 514 13.03 -1.67 -16.98
CA ASP A 514 12.70 -1.66 -18.41
C ASP A 514 12.00 -0.35 -18.83
N LEU A 515 11.50 0.44 -17.87
CA LEU A 515 10.59 1.57 -18.10
C LEU A 515 11.20 2.95 -17.84
N GLN A 516 12.45 3.02 -17.37
CA GLN A 516 13.10 4.25 -16.92
C GLN A 516 14.11 4.85 -17.90
N ASP A 517 14.39 4.16 -19.00
CA ASP A 517 15.38 4.61 -19.98
C ASP A 517 14.82 5.75 -20.85
N HIS A 518 15.46 6.93 -20.78
CA HIS A 518 15.10 8.10 -21.58
C HIS A 518 15.17 7.86 -23.09
N TYR A 519 16.08 6.98 -23.53
CA TYR A 519 16.25 6.61 -24.95
C TYR A 519 15.34 5.46 -25.36
N ARG A 520 14.59 4.87 -24.42
CA ARG A 520 13.55 3.86 -24.68
C ARG A 520 12.26 4.26 -23.96
N PRO A 521 11.54 5.25 -24.49
CA PRO A 521 10.33 5.76 -23.85
C PRO A 521 9.35 4.65 -23.47
N LYS A 522 8.79 4.75 -22.25
CA LYS A 522 7.86 3.77 -21.66
C LYS A 522 6.75 3.32 -22.63
N SER A 523 6.17 4.25 -23.39
CA SER A 523 5.10 3.95 -24.35
C SER A 523 5.54 2.98 -25.46
N LEU A 524 6.80 3.04 -25.89
CA LEU A 524 7.34 2.13 -26.92
C LEU A 524 7.64 0.74 -26.36
N VAL A 525 8.10 0.68 -25.09
CA VAL A 525 8.28 -0.59 -24.38
C VAL A 525 6.93 -1.30 -24.22
N ILE A 526 5.90 -0.56 -23.83
CA ILE A 526 4.51 -1.04 -23.75
C ILE A 526 4.02 -1.51 -25.12
N LYS A 527 4.24 -0.74 -26.19
CA LYS A 527 3.89 -1.15 -27.56
C LYS A 527 4.49 -2.52 -27.92
N ASN A 528 5.75 -2.76 -27.55
CA ASN A 528 6.41 -4.04 -27.78
C ASN A 528 5.84 -5.18 -26.91
N TRP A 529 5.53 -4.88 -25.64
CA TRP A 529 4.89 -5.85 -24.74
C TRP A 529 3.47 -6.20 -25.18
N THR A 530 2.67 -5.26 -25.68
CA THR A 530 1.34 -5.56 -26.24
C THR A 530 1.43 -6.53 -27.42
N LYS A 531 2.45 -6.39 -28.29
CA LYS A 531 2.72 -7.37 -29.36
C LYS A 531 3.06 -8.76 -28.83
N GLN A 532 3.70 -8.85 -27.67
CA GLN A 532 4.16 -10.12 -27.08
C GLN A 532 3.07 -10.80 -26.22
N TYR A 533 2.34 -10.05 -25.40
CA TYR A 533 1.42 -10.57 -24.39
C TYR A 533 -0.06 -10.44 -24.78
N GLY A 534 -0.36 -9.73 -25.87
CA GLY A 534 -1.73 -9.52 -26.37
C GLY A 534 -2.36 -8.22 -25.87
N LYS A 535 -3.66 -8.05 -26.14
CA LYS A 535 -4.36 -6.78 -25.92
C LYS A 535 -4.60 -6.41 -24.45
N VAL A 536 -4.54 -7.40 -23.55
CA VAL A 536 -4.75 -7.22 -22.10
C VAL A 536 -3.71 -8.03 -21.34
N TYR A 537 -2.86 -7.34 -20.58
CA TYR A 537 -1.80 -7.97 -19.78
C TYR A 537 -1.44 -7.08 -18.59
N GLY A 538 -0.74 -7.62 -17.60
CA GLY A 538 -0.41 -6.92 -16.36
C GLY A 538 1.09 -6.88 -16.08
N PHE A 539 1.58 -5.76 -15.55
CA PHE A 539 2.97 -5.63 -15.08
C PHE A 539 3.04 -4.91 -13.72
N HIS A 540 4.26 -4.78 -13.17
CA HIS A 540 4.48 -4.16 -11.87
C HIS A 540 5.44 -2.96 -11.94
N GLU A 541 5.11 -1.88 -11.23
CA GLU A 541 6.04 -0.77 -10.95
C GLU A 541 6.29 -0.70 -9.44
N GLY A 542 7.36 -1.35 -8.97
CA GLY A 542 7.55 -1.58 -7.55
C GLY A 542 6.35 -2.31 -6.94
N HIS A 543 5.60 -1.64 -6.05
CA HIS A 543 4.38 -2.17 -5.46
C HIS A 543 3.10 -1.95 -6.29
N ARG A 544 3.13 -1.10 -7.32
CA ARG A 544 1.97 -0.80 -8.15
C ARG A 544 1.69 -1.95 -9.09
N LYS A 545 0.42 -2.31 -9.21
CA LYS A 545 -0.08 -3.30 -10.18
C LYS A 545 -0.73 -2.49 -11.31
N ILE A 546 -0.20 -2.63 -12.51
CA ILE A 546 -0.72 -1.91 -13.69
C ILE A 546 -1.28 -2.92 -14.69
N LEU A 547 -2.56 -2.76 -15.03
CA LEU A 547 -3.22 -3.48 -16.11
C LEU A 547 -3.13 -2.64 -17.39
N VAL A 548 -2.57 -3.20 -18.45
CA VAL A 548 -2.53 -2.59 -19.78
C VAL A 548 -3.72 -3.06 -20.61
N ILE A 549 -4.36 -2.14 -21.31
CA ILE A 549 -5.55 -2.39 -22.12
C ILE A 549 -5.39 -1.73 -23.48
N SER A 550 -5.58 -2.51 -24.54
CA SER A 550 -5.71 -2.02 -25.93
C SER A 550 -7.00 -2.52 -26.61
N ASP A 551 -7.85 -3.25 -25.88
CA ASP A 551 -9.17 -3.67 -26.36
C ASP A 551 -10.18 -2.50 -26.35
N LEU A 552 -10.84 -2.27 -27.49
CA LEU A 552 -11.74 -1.12 -27.69
C LEU A 552 -12.94 -1.12 -26.75
N GLU A 553 -13.54 -2.29 -26.49
CA GLU A 553 -14.74 -2.37 -25.65
C GLU A 553 -14.39 -2.09 -24.18
N MET A 554 -13.31 -2.68 -23.69
CA MET A 554 -12.79 -2.42 -22.35
C MET A 554 -12.35 -0.97 -22.17
N MET A 555 -11.73 -0.35 -23.19
CA MET A 555 -11.37 1.07 -23.11
C MET A 555 -12.60 1.98 -23.06
N ASN A 556 -13.63 1.70 -23.85
CA ASN A 556 -14.89 2.45 -23.78
C ASN A 556 -15.56 2.27 -22.41
N GLU A 557 -15.50 1.07 -21.84
CA GLU A 557 -15.98 0.81 -20.50
C GLU A 557 -15.19 1.62 -19.45
N LEU A 558 -13.86 1.62 -19.53
CA LEU A 558 -12.95 2.33 -18.62
C LEU A 558 -13.09 3.85 -18.68
N LEU A 559 -13.01 4.44 -19.87
CA LEU A 559 -12.89 5.88 -20.06
C LEU A 559 -14.24 6.62 -20.08
N VAL A 560 -15.31 5.93 -20.46
CA VAL A 560 -16.64 6.53 -20.66
C VAL A 560 -17.68 5.92 -19.72
N LYS A 561 -17.98 4.63 -19.81
CA LYS A 561 -19.12 4.03 -19.08
C LYS A 561 -18.92 4.01 -17.56
N LYS A 562 -17.71 3.71 -17.08
CA LYS A 562 -17.37 3.58 -15.66
C LYS A 562 -16.50 4.71 -15.14
N PHE A 563 -16.57 5.89 -15.76
CA PHE A 563 -15.71 7.03 -15.39
C PHE A 563 -15.74 7.38 -13.89
N ASP A 564 -16.89 7.27 -13.21
CA ASP A 564 -17.02 7.56 -11.77
C ASP A 564 -16.24 6.60 -10.84
N HIS A 565 -15.76 5.47 -11.36
CA HIS A 565 -14.85 4.55 -10.67
C HIS A 565 -13.37 4.86 -10.97
N PHE A 566 -13.11 5.64 -12.01
CA PHE A 566 -11.79 5.86 -12.59
C PHE A 566 -11.56 7.36 -12.84
N THR A 567 -11.87 8.22 -11.87
CA THR A 567 -11.75 9.67 -12.09
C THR A 567 -10.30 10.14 -12.00
N ALA A 568 -9.49 9.47 -11.18
CA ALA A 568 -8.08 9.78 -10.94
C ALA A 568 -7.13 9.18 -11.99
N ARG A 569 -5.99 9.85 -12.22
CA ARG A 569 -4.87 9.31 -13.03
C ARG A 569 -3.86 8.61 -12.13
N VAL A 570 -2.96 7.82 -12.73
CA VAL A 570 -1.83 7.24 -11.99
C VAL A 570 -0.98 8.36 -11.42
N PRO A 571 -0.78 8.44 -10.09
CA PRO A 571 -0.04 9.52 -9.48
C PRO A 571 1.45 9.40 -9.81
N PHE A 572 2.15 10.54 -9.85
CA PHE A 572 3.61 10.48 -9.79
C PHE A 572 4.06 9.74 -8.51
N PRO A 573 5.19 9.00 -8.54
CA PRO A 573 5.67 8.23 -7.38
C PRO A 573 5.70 9.02 -6.06
N MET A 574 6.12 10.28 -6.15
CA MET A 574 6.20 11.18 -4.99
C MET A 574 4.84 11.66 -4.47
N ASN A 575 3.77 11.56 -5.26
CA ASN A 575 2.44 12.08 -4.91
C ASN A 575 1.46 10.93 -4.56
N GLU A 576 1.91 9.69 -4.56
CA GLU A 576 1.05 8.53 -4.30
C GLU A 576 0.49 8.52 -2.88
N GLY A 577 -0.83 8.39 -2.75
CA GLY A 577 -1.52 8.40 -1.45
C GLY A 577 -1.54 9.74 -0.73
N GLU A 578 -1.15 10.84 -1.40
CA GLU A 578 -1.40 12.20 -0.90
C GLU A 578 -2.83 12.64 -1.21
N GLU A 579 -3.42 13.36 -0.26
CA GLU A 579 -4.71 14.01 -0.45
C GLU A 579 -4.52 15.26 -1.31
N ASP A 580 -5.52 15.56 -2.15
CA ASP A 580 -5.52 16.76 -2.97
C ASP A 580 -5.48 18.01 -2.09
N GLY A 581 -4.42 18.80 -2.23
CA GLY A 581 -4.31 20.15 -1.66
C GLY A 581 -4.41 21.25 -2.73
N PRO A 582 -4.41 22.54 -2.33
CA PRO A 582 -4.47 23.68 -3.25
C PRO A 582 -3.37 23.72 -4.32
N LYS A 583 -2.21 23.11 -4.03
CA LYS A 583 -1.06 23.03 -4.95
C LYS A 583 -1.14 21.85 -5.93
N THR A 584 -2.23 21.09 -5.89
CA THR A 584 -2.41 19.93 -6.78
C THR A 584 -2.78 20.41 -8.17
N GLN A 585 -1.95 20.06 -9.15
CA GLN A 585 -2.21 20.44 -10.54
C GLN A 585 -3.43 19.72 -11.11
N LEU A 586 -4.12 20.37 -12.06
CA LEU A 586 -5.30 19.83 -12.77
C LEU A 586 -5.09 18.41 -13.33
N VAL A 587 -3.88 18.10 -13.80
CA VAL A 587 -3.52 16.78 -14.35
C VAL A 587 -3.56 15.68 -13.28
N GLN A 588 -3.17 15.98 -12.04
CA GLN A 588 -3.04 15.02 -10.93
C GLN A 588 -4.22 15.06 -9.95
N ALA A 589 -4.96 16.17 -9.90
CA ALA A 589 -6.16 16.32 -9.08
C ALA A 589 -7.13 15.16 -9.31
N ARG A 590 -7.93 14.82 -8.29
CA ARG A 590 -8.81 13.66 -8.21
C ARG A 590 -10.25 14.09 -7.91
N GLY A 591 -11.21 13.21 -8.18
CA GLY A 591 -12.61 13.36 -7.78
C GLY A 591 -13.20 14.77 -7.95
N GLY A 592 -13.76 15.30 -6.86
CA GLY A 592 -14.41 16.62 -6.83
C GLY A 592 -13.47 17.81 -7.07
N HIS A 593 -12.22 17.75 -6.58
CA HIS A 593 -11.24 18.81 -6.79
C HIS A 593 -10.88 18.95 -8.27
N TRP A 594 -10.66 17.82 -8.96
CA TRP A 594 -10.49 17.82 -10.42
C TRP A 594 -11.72 18.39 -11.15
N LYS A 595 -12.94 17.98 -10.78
CA LYS A 595 -14.18 18.51 -11.39
C LYS A 595 -14.26 20.03 -11.26
N LYS A 596 -13.93 20.59 -10.09
CA LYS A 596 -13.84 22.04 -9.83
C LYS A 596 -12.83 22.71 -10.75
N LEU A 597 -11.56 22.28 -10.70
CA LEU A 597 -10.49 22.88 -11.51
C LEU A 597 -10.78 22.78 -13.01
N ARG A 598 -11.30 21.64 -13.47
CA ARG A 598 -11.64 21.39 -14.87
C ARG A 598 -12.76 22.29 -15.36
N ALA A 599 -13.83 22.45 -14.57
CA ALA A 599 -14.95 23.30 -14.94
C ALA A 599 -14.51 24.75 -15.12
N ILE A 600 -13.70 25.28 -14.19
CA ILE A 600 -13.21 26.66 -14.24
C ILE A 600 -12.22 26.85 -15.38
N ALA A 601 -11.25 25.95 -15.54
CA ALA A 601 -10.28 26.03 -16.61
C ALA A 601 -10.92 25.95 -18.01
N SER A 602 -12.09 25.33 -18.15
CA SER A 602 -12.75 25.17 -19.46
C SER A 602 -13.23 26.49 -20.07
N TYR A 603 -13.45 27.54 -19.26
CA TYR A 603 -13.83 28.87 -19.76
C TYR A 603 -12.74 29.48 -20.65
N ALA A 604 -11.47 29.24 -20.31
CA ALA A 604 -10.30 29.71 -21.05
C ALA A 604 -10.16 29.08 -22.45
N PHE A 605 -10.87 27.99 -22.73
CA PHE A 605 -10.82 27.24 -24.00
C PHE A 605 -12.15 27.26 -24.78
N THR A 606 -13.06 28.18 -24.41
CA THR A 606 -14.30 28.40 -25.17
C THR A 606 -14.04 29.02 -26.53
N ASN A 607 -14.99 28.88 -27.47
CA ASN A 607 -14.93 29.54 -28.78
C ASN A 607 -14.62 31.04 -28.69
N LYS A 608 -15.28 31.72 -27.76
CA LYS A 608 -15.10 33.16 -27.54
C LYS A 608 -13.68 33.48 -27.05
N ALA A 609 -13.14 32.69 -26.12
CA ALA A 609 -11.79 32.87 -25.61
C ALA A 609 -10.74 32.60 -26.70
N LEU A 610 -10.88 31.51 -27.46
CA LEU A 610 -9.94 31.15 -28.53
C LEU A 610 -9.89 32.20 -29.65
N ARG A 611 -11.04 32.78 -30.03
CA ARG A 611 -11.09 33.92 -30.98
C ARG A 611 -10.31 35.13 -30.50
N HIS A 612 -10.30 35.39 -29.18
CA HIS A 612 -9.58 36.53 -28.62
C HIS A 612 -8.05 36.35 -28.67
N ILE A 613 -7.57 35.10 -28.60
CA ILE A 613 -6.14 34.78 -28.59
C ILE A 613 -5.58 34.35 -29.94
N GLN A 614 -6.43 34.11 -30.97
CA GLN A 614 -5.99 33.69 -32.30
C GLN A 614 -4.93 34.64 -32.88
N ARG A 615 -5.12 35.95 -32.73
CA ARG A 615 -4.17 36.95 -33.24
C ARG A 615 -2.81 36.85 -32.57
N THR A 616 -2.78 36.52 -31.27
CA THR A 616 -1.51 36.26 -30.55
C THR A 616 -0.79 35.04 -31.13
N VAL A 617 -1.53 33.98 -31.46
CA VAL A 617 -0.96 32.78 -32.10
C VAL A 617 -0.38 33.10 -33.48
N GLU A 618 -1.12 33.86 -34.26
CA GLU A 618 -0.69 34.29 -35.59
C GLU A 618 0.53 35.21 -35.55
N ASP A 619 0.53 36.24 -34.69
CA ASP A 619 1.67 37.17 -34.54
C ASP A 619 2.95 36.43 -34.12
N SER A 620 2.84 35.47 -33.19
CA SER A 620 3.97 34.61 -32.80
C SER A 620 4.41 33.70 -33.95
N THR A 621 3.48 33.16 -34.73
CA THR A 621 3.78 32.33 -35.90
C THR A 621 4.55 33.13 -36.95
N LEU A 622 4.11 34.35 -37.27
CA LEU A 622 4.79 35.22 -38.23
C LEU A 622 6.21 35.57 -37.76
N GLN A 623 6.41 35.82 -36.46
CA GLN A 623 7.76 36.01 -35.90
C GLN A 623 8.64 34.76 -36.07
N MET A 624 8.10 33.56 -35.84
CA MET A 624 8.82 32.30 -36.07
C MET A 624 9.23 32.18 -37.55
N ILE A 625 8.34 32.52 -38.48
CA ILE A 625 8.62 32.49 -39.93
C ILE A 625 9.75 33.45 -40.31
N GLU A 626 9.77 34.66 -39.75
CA GLU A 626 10.86 35.61 -39.99
C GLU A 626 12.22 35.10 -39.48
N GLU A 627 12.25 34.36 -38.37
CA GLU A 627 13.47 33.71 -37.89
C GLU A 627 13.85 32.50 -38.77
N MET A 628 12.88 31.70 -39.24
CA MET A 628 13.12 30.61 -40.19
C MET A 628 13.70 31.12 -41.51
N LYS A 629 13.23 32.27 -42.01
CA LYS A 629 13.73 32.92 -43.24
C LYS A 629 15.22 33.24 -43.18
N LYS A 630 15.79 33.48 -41.99
CA LYS A 630 17.23 33.80 -41.83
C LYS A 630 18.14 32.59 -42.03
N HIS A 631 17.61 31.37 -41.88
CA HIS A 631 18.38 30.14 -41.97
C HIS A 631 18.53 29.68 -43.44
N LYS A 632 19.66 29.05 -43.75
CA LYS A 632 19.96 28.46 -45.06
C LYS A 632 20.45 27.02 -44.86
N GLY A 633 19.88 26.08 -45.60
CA GLY A 633 20.27 24.67 -45.54
C GLY A 633 19.39 23.83 -44.61
N GLU A 634 19.98 22.83 -43.96
CA GLU A 634 19.31 21.97 -42.99
C GLU A 634 19.06 22.72 -41.68
N VAL A 635 17.85 22.58 -41.11
CA VAL A 635 17.42 23.25 -39.89
C VAL A 635 16.65 22.30 -38.98
N ASN A 636 16.91 22.37 -37.67
CA ASN A 636 16.17 21.63 -36.66
C ASN A 636 14.83 22.34 -36.36
N THR A 637 13.75 21.88 -36.95
CA THR A 637 12.43 22.52 -36.82
C THR A 637 11.80 22.38 -35.43
N LEU A 638 12.17 21.35 -34.66
CA LEU A 638 11.70 21.18 -33.29
C LEU A 638 12.03 22.39 -32.41
N GLU A 639 13.22 22.99 -32.58
CA GLU A 639 13.63 24.17 -31.81
C GLU A 639 12.72 25.37 -32.09
N PHE A 640 12.39 25.62 -33.35
CA PHE A 640 11.48 26.70 -33.74
C PHE A 640 10.08 26.49 -33.19
N TYR A 641 9.58 25.26 -33.25
CA TYR A 641 8.25 24.95 -32.72
C TYR A 641 8.20 25.08 -31.19
N GLN A 642 9.25 24.67 -30.47
CA GLN A 642 9.35 24.91 -29.02
C GLN A 642 9.38 26.41 -28.68
N GLU A 643 10.09 27.22 -29.46
CA GLU A 643 10.11 28.67 -29.27
C GLU A 643 8.73 29.30 -29.55
N LEU A 644 8.06 28.86 -30.62
CA LEU A 644 6.70 29.30 -30.95
C LEU A 644 5.72 28.99 -29.83
N THR A 645 5.64 27.72 -29.40
CA THR A 645 4.65 27.30 -28.43
C THR A 645 4.90 27.92 -27.06
N LEU A 646 6.18 28.07 -26.66
CA LEU A 646 6.52 28.80 -25.43
C LEU A 646 6.09 30.25 -25.49
N ASP A 647 6.34 30.94 -26.61
CA ASP A 647 5.97 32.34 -26.78
C ASP A 647 4.44 32.53 -26.72
N VAL A 648 3.70 31.69 -27.45
CA VAL A 648 2.23 31.66 -27.42
C VAL A 648 1.70 31.44 -26.01
N ILE A 649 2.16 30.37 -25.34
CA ILE A 649 1.63 30.04 -24.01
C ILE A 649 2.13 31.00 -22.92
N SER A 650 3.29 31.64 -23.07
CA SER A 650 3.74 32.68 -22.14
C SER A 650 2.88 33.95 -22.24
N LYS A 651 2.48 34.33 -23.46
CA LYS A 651 1.59 35.46 -23.69
C LYS A 651 0.17 35.19 -23.18
N ILE A 652 -0.35 33.98 -23.37
CA ILE A 652 -1.73 33.62 -23.01
C ILE A 652 -1.86 33.17 -21.54
N ALA A 653 -0.94 32.34 -21.03
CA ALA A 653 -1.02 31.78 -19.70
C ALA A 653 -0.41 32.67 -18.61
N LEU A 654 0.59 33.48 -18.96
CA LEU A 654 1.30 34.35 -18.00
C LEU A 654 1.13 35.86 -18.28
N GLY A 655 0.49 36.22 -19.40
CA GLY A 655 0.30 37.63 -19.78
C GLY A 655 1.59 38.36 -20.14
N GLN A 656 2.66 37.63 -20.51
CA GLN A 656 3.96 38.20 -20.87
C GLN A 656 3.96 38.73 -22.31
N LYS A 657 3.31 39.89 -22.54
CA LYS A 657 3.14 40.46 -23.90
C LYS A 657 4.46 40.79 -24.61
N ASP A 658 5.52 41.09 -23.85
CA ASP A 658 6.84 41.42 -24.38
C ASP A 658 7.73 40.20 -24.67
N ALA A 659 7.21 38.98 -24.49
CA ALA A 659 7.92 37.76 -24.85
C ALA A 659 8.25 37.77 -26.35
N LYS A 660 9.46 37.31 -26.67
CA LYS A 660 10.01 37.23 -28.02
C LYS A 660 10.64 35.86 -28.23
N ILE A 661 10.38 35.27 -29.39
CA ILE A 661 10.99 34.01 -29.86
C ILE A 661 12.52 34.15 -29.84
N PHE A 662 13.22 33.09 -29.39
CA PHE A 662 14.67 33.01 -29.19
C PHE A 662 15.26 33.97 -28.14
N LYS A 663 14.43 34.70 -27.39
CA LYS A 663 14.86 35.60 -26.31
C LYS A 663 14.19 35.29 -24.97
N ASN A 664 13.34 34.26 -24.92
CA ASN A 664 12.63 33.90 -23.71
C ASN A 664 13.56 33.14 -22.75
N PRO A 665 13.81 33.63 -21.53
CA PRO A 665 14.70 32.97 -20.57
C PRO A 665 14.16 31.63 -20.06
N HIS A 666 12.86 31.36 -20.21
CA HIS A 666 12.24 30.15 -19.69
C HIS A 666 12.44 28.92 -20.59
N ILE A 667 12.94 29.08 -21.83
CA ILE A 667 13.04 27.98 -22.81
C ILE A 667 13.88 26.82 -22.31
N GLU A 668 15.07 27.10 -21.81
CA GLU A 668 16.01 26.08 -21.34
C GLU A 668 15.47 25.38 -20.08
N THR A 669 14.84 26.15 -19.19
CA THR A 669 14.19 25.61 -17.99
C THR A 669 13.06 24.65 -18.36
N CYS A 670 12.25 24.98 -19.38
CA CYS A 670 11.17 24.11 -19.85
C CYS A 670 11.71 22.85 -20.55
N ARG A 671 12.72 22.97 -21.43
CA ARG A 671 13.40 21.81 -22.05
C ARG A 671 13.97 20.85 -21.01
N GLN A 672 14.63 21.39 -19.98
CA GLN A 672 15.19 20.60 -18.89
C GLN A 672 14.12 19.77 -18.17
N ILE A 673 12.95 20.34 -17.87
CA ILE A 673 11.85 19.63 -17.20
C ILE A 673 11.41 18.37 -17.96
N PHE A 674 11.40 18.40 -19.29
CA PHE A 674 11.00 17.26 -20.13
C PHE A 674 12.16 16.30 -20.47
N SER A 675 13.41 16.76 -20.38
CA SER A 675 14.61 15.93 -20.60
C SER A 675 15.02 15.09 -19.38
N LEU A 676 14.60 15.47 -18.17
CA LEU A 676 14.98 14.74 -16.96
C LEU A 676 14.37 13.33 -16.97
N PRO A 677 15.19 12.27 -16.77
CA PRO A 677 14.66 10.92 -16.65
C PRO A 677 13.74 10.84 -15.42
N GLN A 678 12.48 10.49 -15.64
CA GLN A 678 11.50 10.23 -14.60
C GLN A 678 11.00 8.78 -14.73
N PRO A 679 10.85 8.02 -13.63
CA PRO A 679 11.45 8.27 -12.34
C PRO A 679 12.98 8.09 -12.38
N ASN A 680 13.76 9.05 -11.87
CA ASN A 680 15.16 8.83 -11.50
C ASN A 680 15.25 7.84 -10.33
N PHE A 681 16.42 7.20 -10.12
CA PHE A 681 16.61 6.18 -9.06
C PHE A 681 16.01 6.60 -7.69
N LEU A 682 16.21 7.85 -7.27
CA LEU A 682 15.66 8.38 -6.01
C LEU A 682 14.12 8.38 -5.99
N SER A 683 13.48 8.76 -7.08
CA SER A 683 12.01 8.75 -7.21
C SER A 683 11.40 7.35 -7.39
N THR A 684 12.22 6.30 -7.54
CA THR A 684 11.77 4.89 -7.50
C THR A 684 11.66 4.34 -6.08
N ILE A 685 12.35 4.95 -5.12
CA ILE A 685 12.38 4.50 -3.72
C ILE A 685 10.96 4.48 -3.11
N PRO A 686 10.07 5.47 -3.32
CA PRO A 686 8.69 5.38 -2.85
C PRO A 686 7.91 4.19 -3.43
N LEU A 687 8.22 3.76 -4.66
CA LEU A 687 7.54 2.64 -5.31
C LEU A 687 7.99 1.29 -4.75
N THR A 688 9.23 1.18 -4.30
CA THR A 688 9.79 -0.06 -3.73
C THR A 688 9.69 -0.10 -2.20
N MET A 689 9.82 1.06 -1.54
CA MET A 689 9.80 1.26 -0.09
C MET A 689 8.91 2.46 0.32
N PRO A 690 7.57 2.29 0.36
CA PRO A 690 6.63 3.38 0.65
C PRO A 690 6.84 4.08 2.00
N LEU A 691 7.40 3.40 3.01
CA LEU A 691 7.71 3.98 4.33
C LEU A 691 8.78 5.09 4.24
N MET A 692 9.72 4.96 3.31
CA MET A 692 10.75 5.97 3.10
C MET A 692 10.24 7.20 2.35
N LYS A 693 9.01 7.16 1.81
CA LYS A 693 8.44 8.28 1.05
C LYS A 693 8.51 9.59 1.83
N LYS A 694 7.90 9.70 3.01
CA LYS A 694 7.86 10.96 3.78
C LYS A 694 9.24 11.51 4.16
N PRO A 695 10.16 10.73 4.77
CA PRO A 695 11.49 11.24 5.06
C PRO A 695 12.25 11.61 3.77
N LEU A 696 12.09 10.82 2.70
CA LEU A 696 12.72 11.11 1.40
C LEU A 696 12.14 12.38 0.75
N THR A 697 10.81 12.56 0.72
CA THR A 697 10.15 13.78 0.22
C THR A 697 10.57 15.00 1.03
N PHE A 698 10.73 14.86 2.36
CA PHE A 698 11.23 15.95 3.20
C PHE A 698 12.68 16.32 2.86
N VAL A 699 13.57 15.32 2.75
CA VAL A 699 14.98 15.53 2.43
C VAL A 699 15.15 16.07 1.01
N LEU A 700 14.54 15.42 0.02
CA LEU A 700 14.56 15.85 -1.38
C LEU A 700 13.86 17.18 -1.58
N GLY A 701 12.79 17.48 -0.84
CA GLY A 701 12.12 18.78 -0.90
C GLY A 701 13.03 19.91 -0.43
N LYS A 702 13.76 19.70 0.68
CA LYS A 702 14.78 20.65 1.15
C LYS A 702 15.94 20.78 0.16
N LEU A 703 16.43 19.64 -0.36
CA LEU A 703 17.52 19.62 -1.33
C LEU A 703 17.13 20.31 -2.64
N ALA A 704 15.93 20.05 -3.17
CA ALA A 704 15.38 20.66 -4.39
C ALA A 704 15.13 22.15 -4.22
N SER A 705 14.65 22.58 -3.04
CA SER A 705 14.49 24.00 -2.72
C SER A 705 15.85 24.72 -2.59
N ALA A 706 16.91 24.00 -2.20
CA ALA A 706 18.26 24.52 -2.08
C ALA A 706 19.05 24.48 -3.41
N SER A 707 18.73 23.57 -4.31
CA SER A 707 19.47 23.30 -5.56
C SER A 707 18.91 23.96 -6.82
N GLU A 708 18.03 24.97 -6.67
CA GLU A 708 17.40 25.68 -7.80
C GLU A 708 16.82 24.75 -8.89
N HIS A 709 16.15 23.66 -8.49
CA HIS A 709 15.56 22.70 -9.43
C HIS A 709 14.70 23.40 -10.51
N PRO A 710 14.82 23.06 -11.82
CA PRO A 710 14.17 23.78 -12.92
C PRO A 710 12.66 24.01 -12.71
N TYR A 711 11.94 22.96 -12.32
CA TYR A 711 10.50 23.05 -12.00
C TYR A 711 10.19 24.02 -10.84
N ILE A 712 11.01 24.03 -9.77
CA ILE A 712 10.78 24.90 -8.60
C ILE A 712 11.11 26.36 -8.94
N ARG A 713 12.14 26.60 -9.76
CA ARG A 713 12.47 27.92 -10.28
C ARG A 713 11.29 28.50 -11.07
N LEU A 714 10.79 27.74 -12.04
CA LEU A 714 9.65 28.13 -12.85
C LEU A 714 8.38 28.35 -12.02
N LEU A 715 8.12 27.48 -11.03
CA LEU A 715 6.97 27.63 -10.13
C LEU A 715 7.03 28.94 -9.34
N LYS A 716 8.20 29.33 -8.81
CA LYS A 716 8.39 30.59 -8.09
C LYS A 716 8.15 31.81 -8.99
N GLU A 717 8.60 31.75 -10.24
CA GLU A 717 8.40 32.84 -11.22
C GLU A 717 6.92 33.00 -11.58
N VAL A 718 6.19 31.90 -11.76
CA VAL A 718 4.73 31.92 -11.97
C VAL A 718 4.02 32.47 -10.73
N GLU A 719 4.40 32.02 -9.53
CA GLU A 719 3.84 32.52 -8.27
C GLU A 719 4.01 34.04 -8.12
N GLN A 720 5.20 34.56 -8.43
CA GLN A 720 5.47 36.00 -8.44
C GLN A 720 4.62 36.73 -9.48
N THR A 721 4.50 36.19 -10.69
CA THR A 721 3.71 36.79 -11.77
C THR A 721 2.24 36.90 -11.40
N VAL A 722 1.65 35.83 -10.86
CA VAL A 722 0.25 35.81 -10.38
C VAL A 722 0.06 36.78 -9.22
N ALA A 723 1.01 36.84 -8.28
CA ALA A 723 0.95 37.77 -7.14
C ALA A 723 1.00 39.24 -7.59
N LEU A 724 1.87 39.59 -8.54
CA LEU A 724 1.95 40.94 -9.11
C LEU A 724 0.66 41.30 -9.85
N ARG A 725 0.13 40.38 -10.65
CA ARG A 725 -1.12 40.61 -11.38
C ARG A 725 -2.30 40.81 -10.43
N LYS A 726 -2.42 39.99 -9.39
CA LYS A 726 -3.46 40.15 -8.37
C LYS A 726 -3.41 41.53 -7.70
N LYS A 727 -2.23 42.00 -7.31
CA LYS A 727 -2.05 43.36 -6.75
C LYS A 727 -2.43 44.46 -7.74
N ALA A 728 -2.09 44.31 -9.02
CA ALA A 728 -2.45 45.27 -10.05
C ALA A 728 -3.98 45.35 -10.25
N ARG A 729 -4.68 44.22 -10.20
CA ARG A 729 -6.15 44.14 -10.25
C ARG A 729 -6.80 44.82 -9.04
N GLU A 730 -6.28 44.56 -7.84
CA GLU A 730 -6.72 45.21 -6.60
C GLU A 730 -6.50 46.74 -6.64
N ALA A 731 -5.48 47.20 -7.36
CA ALA A 731 -5.21 48.61 -7.61
C ALA A 731 -6.03 49.25 -8.76
N GLY A 732 -6.97 48.50 -9.37
CA GLY A 732 -7.88 49.00 -10.40
C GLY A 732 -7.42 48.82 -11.84
N SER A 733 -6.38 48.00 -12.10
CA SER A 733 -5.97 47.67 -13.47
C SER A 733 -7.04 46.89 -14.22
N LEU A 734 -7.25 47.24 -15.49
CA LEU A 734 -8.16 46.54 -16.40
C LEU A 734 -7.71 45.10 -16.66
N SER A 735 -8.67 44.24 -17.00
CA SER A 735 -8.43 42.82 -17.36
C SER A 735 -7.79 42.77 -18.74
N SER A 736 -6.69 42.05 -18.87
CA SER A 736 -6.00 41.81 -20.13
C SER A 736 -6.67 40.70 -20.96
N GLY A 737 -7.58 39.92 -20.35
CA GLY A 737 -8.24 38.77 -20.98
C GLY A 737 -7.36 37.51 -21.09
N ASP A 738 -6.19 37.49 -20.44
CA ASP A 738 -5.31 36.31 -20.36
C ASP A 738 -5.78 35.29 -19.31
N PHE A 739 -5.14 34.12 -19.25
CA PHE A 739 -5.60 33.05 -18.33
C PHE A 739 -5.48 33.43 -16.86
N ILE A 740 -4.50 34.24 -16.47
CA ILE A 740 -4.38 34.70 -15.07
C ILE A 740 -5.63 35.50 -14.73
N ASP A 741 -6.01 36.45 -15.59
CA ASP A 741 -7.18 37.27 -15.36
C ASP A 741 -8.47 36.46 -15.43
N ILE A 742 -8.59 35.47 -16.33
CA ILE A 742 -9.74 34.55 -16.35
C ILE A 742 -9.87 33.76 -15.04
N PHE A 743 -8.74 33.28 -14.49
CA PHE A 743 -8.75 32.52 -13.23
C PHE A 743 -8.94 33.40 -12.00
N LEU A 744 -8.49 34.66 -12.03
CA LEU A 744 -8.80 35.66 -11.02
C LEU A 744 -10.27 36.11 -11.10
N ASP A 745 -10.84 36.25 -12.31
CA ASP A 745 -12.23 36.68 -12.49
C ASP A 745 -13.22 35.56 -12.16
N ALA A 746 -12.80 34.29 -12.25
CA ALA A 746 -13.53 33.16 -11.68
C ALA A 746 -13.70 33.25 -10.13
N GLU A 747 -13.13 34.27 -9.48
CA GLU A 747 -13.38 34.66 -8.10
C GLU A 747 -14.73 35.41 -7.93
N VAL A 748 -15.42 35.79 -9.02
CA VAL A 748 -16.63 36.64 -9.02
C VAL A 748 -17.67 36.17 -10.10
N ASP A 749 -18.91 35.91 -9.68
CA ASP A 749 -20.16 35.89 -10.49
C ASP A 749 -20.72 34.67 -11.27
N LEU A 750 -20.09 33.50 -11.43
CA LEU A 750 -20.62 32.54 -12.43
C LEU A 750 -20.98 31.14 -11.92
N VAL A 751 -22.07 30.97 -11.14
CA VAL A 751 -22.99 29.82 -11.25
C VAL A 751 -24.31 30.11 -10.51
N GLU A 752 -25.25 30.85 -11.13
CA GLU A 752 -26.63 30.91 -10.62
C GLU A 752 -27.65 30.21 -11.52
N ASN A 753 -27.33 29.77 -12.75
CA ASN A 753 -28.40 29.34 -13.67
C ASN A 753 -28.19 28.09 -14.56
N GLN A 754 -27.22 27.19 -14.33
CA GLN A 754 -27.09 25.99 -15.20
C GLN A 754 -26.79 24.63 -14.54
N LEU A 755 -26.86 24.50 -13.22
CA LEU A 755 -26.69 23.19 -12.57
C LEU A 755 -27.69 23.06 -11.41
N THR A 756 -28.96 22.81 -11.75
CA THR A 756 -29.95 22.29 -10.80
C THR A 756 -29.76 20.79 -10.63
N ASP A 757 -29.81 20.36 -9.37
CA ASP A 757 -30.02 19.01 -8.86
C ASP A 757 -28.90 17.98 -9.05
N THR A 758 -27.93 17.94 -8.12
CA THR A 758 -27.35 16.72 -7.48
C THR A 758 -26.06 16.94 -6.65
N PHE A 759 -25.58 18.17 -6.41
CA PHE A 759 -24.38 18.39 -5.59
C PHE A 759 -24.67 19.11 -4.28
N GLU A 760 -24.92 18.34 -3.23
CA GLU A 760 -24.70 18.80 -1.86
C GLU A 760 -23.19 18.87 -1.57
N SER A 761 -22.56 20.01 -1.85
CA SER A 761 -21.32 20.36 -1.17
C SER A 761 -21.28 21.88 -0.96
N LYS A 762 -21.40 22.29 0.31
CA LYS A 762 -21.27 23.67 0.82
C LYS A 762 -19.83 24.21 0.73
N GLY A 763 -19.20 24.15 -0.45
CA GLY A 763 -17.86 24.70 -0.69
C GLY A 763 -17.91 25.86 -1.68
N SER A 764 -17.26 26.98 -1.37
CA SER A 764 -17.16 28.12 -2.29
C SER A 764 -16.52 27.69 -3.61
N ARG A 765 -17.15 28.03 -4.74
CA ARG A 765 -16.65 27.74 -6.10
C ARG A 765 -15.45 28.61 -6.51
N LYS A 766 -14.85 29.36 -5.57
CA LYS A 766 -13.73 30.27 -5.82
C LYS A 766 -12.41 29.51 -5.86
N LEU A 767 -11.50 29.93 -6.74
CA LEU A 767 -10.12 29.44 -6.73
C LEU A 767 -9.32 30.14 -5.62
N VAL A 768 -8.54 29.36 -4.88
CA VAL A 768 -7.52 29.90 -3.95
C VAL A 768 -6.27 30.25 -4.76
N PHE A 769 -5.49 31.21 -4.29
CA PHE A 769 -4.25 31.66 -4.93
C PHE A 769 -3.35 30.51 -5.41
N ASP A 770 -3.09 29.53 -4.54
CA ASP A 770 -2.28 28.35 -4.86
C ASP A 770 -2.89 27.49 -5.99
N GLU A 771 -4.23 27.40 -6.09
CA GLU A 771 -4.91 26.70 -7.18
C GLU A 771 -4.72 27.44 -8.51
N ILE A 772 -4.74 28.78 -8.50
CA ILE A 772 -4.48 29.62 -9.68
C ILE A 772 -3.04 29.41 -10.17
N VAL A 773 -2.07 29.51 -9.25
CA VAL A 773 -0.65 29.26 -9.57
C VAL A 773 -0.47 27.86 -10.17
N SER A 774 -1.12 26.85 -9.58
CA SER A 774 -1.08 25.46 -10.05
C SER A 774 -1.73 25.25 -11.43
N LEU A 775 -2.76 26.03 -11.76
CA LEU A 775 -3.35 26.05 -13.10
C LEU A 775 -2.42 26.72 -14.12
N CYS A 776 -1.83 27.87 -13.79
CA CYS A 776 -0.93 28.58 -14.71
C CYS A 776 0.30 27.74 -15.07
N ILE A 777 0.96 27.11 -14.08
CA ILE A 777 2.16 26.30 -14.33
C ILE A 777 1.84 25.06 -15.19
N VAL A 778 0.70 24.41 -14.97
CA VAL A 778 0.34 23.22 -15.77
C VAL A 778 -0.07 23.60 -17.19
N MET A 779 -0.71 24.75 -17.41
CA MET A 779 -1.02 25.24 -18.76
C MET A 779 0.26 25.59 -19.52
N LEU A 780 1.22 26.26 -18.87
CA LEU A 780 2.51 26.59 -19.47
C LEU A 780 3.25 25.35 -19.95
N LEU A 781 3.44 24.35 -19.07
CA LEU A 781 4.18 23.14 -19.41
C LEU A 781 3.44 22.26 -20.44
N ALA A 782 2.12 22.15 -20.33
CA ALA A 782 1.32 21.35 -21.27
C ALA A 782 1.29 21.98 -22.67
N GLY A 783 1.15 23.30 -22.78
CA GLY A 783 1.11 24.01 -24.05
C GLY A 783 2.47 24.11 -24.75
N PHE A 784 3.56 24.13 -23.99
CA PHE A 784 4.93 24.21 -24.53
C PHE A 784 5.32 22.97 -25.35
N GLU A 785 5.43 21.81 -24.69
CA GLU A 785 6.13 20.66 -25.27
C GLU A 785 5.23 19.83 -26.21
N THR A 786 3.92 19.75 -25.93
CA THR A 786 3.04 18.83 -26.67
C THR A 786 2.77 19.30 -28.10
N THR A 787 2.40 20.56 -28.28
CA THR A 787 2.14 21.15 -29.59
C THR A 787 3.42 21.20 -30.45
N ALA A 788 4.58 21.48 -29.84
CA ALA A 788 5.86 21.52 -30.56
C ALA A 788 6.25 20.14 -31.12
N ASN A 789 6.02 19.09 -30.34
CA ASN A 789 6.24 17.71 -30.78
C ASN A 789 5.25 17.30 -31.87
N SER A 790 3.97 17.68 -31.75
CA SER A 790 2.95 17.43 -32.77
C SER A 790 3.31 18.06 -34.12
N LEU A 791 3.69 19.35 -34.11
CA LEU A 791 4.19 20.07 -35.28
C LEU A 791 5.43 19.42 -35.89
N SER A 792 6.34 18.92 -35.05
CA SER A 792 7.51 18.19 -35.51
C SER A 792 7.11 16.89 -36.23
N TYR A 793 6.25 16.06 -35.65
CA TYR A 793 5.78 14.84 -36.31
C TYR A 793 5.07 15.12 -37.63
N LEU A 794 4.26 16.18 -37.67
CA LEU A 794 3.60 16.63 -38.90
C LEU A 794 4.63 17.03 -39.96
N THR A 795 5.61 17.87 -39.61
CA THR A 795 6.69 18.28 -40.52
C THR A 795 7.52 17.10 -41.03
N HIS A 796 7.76 16.08 -40.19
CA HIS A 796 8.40 14.84 -40.62
C HIS A 796 7.60 14.14 -41.72
N PHE A 797 6.28 14.04 -41.59
CA PHE A 797 5.42 13.48 -42.64
C PHE A 797 5.40 14.37 -43.89
N LEU A 798 5.25 15.68 -43.75
CA LEU A 798 5.23 16.60 -44.90
C LEU A 798 6.53 16.58 -45.71
N ALA A 799 7.68 16.34 -45.06
CA ALA A 799 8.96 16.18 -45.73
C ALA A 799 9.07 14.85 -46.51
N ASN A 800 8.36 13.81 -46.09
CA ASN A 800 8.39 12.47 -46.69
C ASN A 800 7.24 12.24 -47.71
N TYR A 801 6.17 13.02 -47.66
CA TYR A 801 4.98 12.91 -48.52
C TYR A 801 4.71 14.26 -49.23
N PRO A 802 5.49 14.63 -50.28
CA PRO A 802 5.36 15.91 -50.96
C PRO A 802 3.98 16.17 -51.58
N GLU A 803 3.29 15.12 -52.03
CA GLU A 803 1.93 15.20 -52.58
C GLU A 803 0.91 15.61 -51.52
N VAL A 804 1.07 15.15 -50.27
CA VAL A 804 0.25 15.60 -49.14
C VAL A 804 0.55 17.06 -48.83
N GLN A 805 1.82 17.46 -48.86
CA GLN A 805 2.25 18.83 -48.65
C GLN A 805 1.69 19.80 -49.70
N ASP A 806 1.75 19.42 -50.97
CA ASP A 806 1.27 20.25 -52.08
C ASP A 806 -0.27 20.41 -52.02
N ARG A 807 -0.99 19.36 -51.62
CA ARG A 807 -2.45 19.44 -51.41
C ARG A 807 -2.87 20.32 -50.23
N ILE A 808 -2.10 20.34 -49.14
CA ILE A 808 -2.33 21.30 -48.05
C ILE A 808 -2.05 22.73 -48.54
N PHE A 809 -0.97 22.92 -49.30
CA PHE A 809 -0.66 24.23 -49.86
C PHE A 809 -1.80 24.75 -50.75
N GLU A 810 -2.34 23.91 -51.64
CA GLU A 810 -3.51 24.26 -52.46
C GLU A 810 -4.75 24.60 -51.61
N GLU A 811 -5.05 23.81 -50.57
CA GLU A 811 -6.15 24.10 -49.64
C GLU A 811 -5.95 25.45 -48.93
N VAL A 812 -4.74 25.74 -48.49
CA VAL A 812 -4.40 26.97 -47.77
C VAL A 812 -4.48 28.20 -48.69
N GLU A 813 -4.05 28.09 -49.94
CA GLU A 813 -4.15 29.18 -50.92
C GLU A 813 -5.62 29.48 -51.30
N ASP A 814 -6.47 28.46 -51.39
CA ASP A 814 -7.90 28.61 -51.70
C ASP A 814 -8.70 29.23 -50.55
N VAL A 815 -8.52 28.70 -49.33
CA VAL A 815 -9.29 29.12 -48.14
C VAL A 815 -8.73 30.41 -47.53
N CYS A 816 -7.41 30.59 -47.55
CA CYS A 816 -6.71 31.68 -46.90
C CYS A 816 -5.86 32.48 -47.92
N PRO A 817 -6.44 33.16 -48.93
CA PRO A 817 -5.65 33.85 -49.96
C PRO A 817 -4.89 35.09 -49.46
N GLY A 818 -5.26 35.63 -48.29
CA GLY A 818 -4.61 36.81 -47.70
C GLY A 818 -3.35 36.46 -46.90
N ASP A 819 -2.58 37.49 -46.52
CA ASP A 819 -1.40 37.32 -45.65
C ASP A 819 -1.76 36.92 -44.21
N THR A 820 -2.99 37.23 -43.79
CA THR A 820 -3.54 36.89 -42.47
C THR A 820 -4.54 35.74 -42.54
N ILE A 821 -4.59 34.91 -41.49
CA ILE A 821 -5.45 33.74 -41.37
C ILE A 821 -6.45 33.95 -40.24
N GLU A 822 -7.69 34.29 -40.59
CA GLU A 822 -8.79 34.50 -39.64
C GLU A 822 -9.21 33.20 -38.93
N TYR A 823 -9.77 33.33 -37.73
CA TYR A 823 -10.19 32.18 -36.91
C TYR A 823 -11.19 31.27 -37.63
N GLU A 824 -12.16 31.85 -38.34
CA GLU A 824 -13.17 31.12 -39.10
C GLU A 824 -12.57 30.27 -40.23
N GLN A 825 -11.51 30.75 -40.89
CA GLN A 825 -10.86 30.04 -42.00
C GLN A 825 -10.19 28.74 -41.54
N LEU A 826 -9.68 28.70 -40.30
CA LEU A 826 -9.07 27.49 -39.73
C LEU A 826 -10.04 26.30 -39.61
N ALA A 827 -11.34 26.56 -39.54
CA ALA A 827 -12.37 25.52 -39.53
C ALA A 827 -12.60 24.90 -40.91
N GLU A 828 -12.25 25.61 -41.98
CA GLU A 828 -12.44 25.19 -43.37
C GLU A 828 -11.26 24.37 -43.91
N LEU A 829 -10.08 24.44 -43.26
CA LEU A 829 -8.90 23.61 -43.55
C LEU A 829 -9.13 22.14 -43.12
N ARG A 830 -9.94 21.40 -43.87
CA ARG A 830 -10.40 20.03 -43.57
C ARG A 830 -9.33 18.99 -43.89
N TYR A 831 -8.62 19.13 -44.99
CA TYR A 831 -7.53 18.23 -45.35
C TYR A 831 -6.35 18.41 -44.40
N THR A 832 -5.99 19.65 -44.07
CA THR A 832 -4.98 19.95 -43.05
C THR A 832 -5.33 19.29 -41.71
N ASP A 833 -6.60 19.36 -41.28
CA ASP A 833 -7.11 18.68 -40.07
C ASP A 833 -6.91 17.16 -40.13
N ALA A 834 -7.20 16.55 -41.29
CA ALA A 834 -7.02 15.12 -41.53
C ALA A 834 -5.55 14.71 -41.45
N VAL A 835 -4.63 15.51 -42.01
CA VAL A 835 -3.19 15.24 -41.98
C VAL A 835 -2.64 15.35 -40.55
N ILE A 836 -3.06 16.37 -39.79
CA ILE A 836 -2.72 16.51 -38.37
C ILE A 836 -3.17 15.28 -37.59
N LYS A 837 -4.43 14.85 -37.74
CA LYS A 837 -4.97 13.68 -37.02
C LYS A 837 -4.23 12.41 -37.38
N GLU A 838 -3.88 12.23 -38.66
CA GLU A 838 -3.11 11.07 -39.09
C GLU A 838 -1.68 11.10 -38.52
N SER A 839 -1.05 12.26 -38.45
CA SER A 839 0.26 12.42 -37.80
C SER A 839 0.20 12.02 -36.32
N LEU A 840 -0.80 12.53 -35.60
CA LEU A 840 -1.04 12.21 -34.20
C LEU A 840 -1.48 10.76 -33.96
N ARG A 841 -2.08 10.10 -34.95
CA ARG A 841 -2.36 8.65 -34.90
C ARG A 841 -1.06 7.87 -34.90
N HIS A 842 -0.13 8.25 -35.78
CA HIS A 842 1.18 7.61 -35.90
C HIS A 842 2.08 7.85 -34.69
N TYR A 843 2.08 9.06 -34.14
CA TYR A 843 2.90 9.46 -33.00
C TYR A 843 2.06 10.02 -31.83
N PRO A 844 1.36 9.16 -31.05
CA PRO A 844 0.58 9.60 -29.90
C PRO A 844 1.49 9.97 -28.71
N LEU A 845 1.95 11.23 -28.72
CA LEU A 845 3.01 11.75 -27.85
C LEU A 845 2.70 11.70 -26.35
N ALA A 846 1.44 11.84 -25.93
CA ALA A 846 1.05 11.98 -24.52
C ALA A 846 0.39 10.72 -23.92
N SER A 847 0.76 9.52 -24.37
CA SER A 847 0.07 8.26 -24.02
C SER A 847 -0.02 7.92 -22.52
N PHE A 848 0.79 8.53 -21.64
CA PHE A 848 0.64 8.31 -20.20
C PHE A 848 -0.61 8.96 -19.58
N VAL A 849 -1.17 10.02 -20.20
CA VAL A 849 -2.26 10.84 -19.63
C VAL A 849 -3.61 10.12 -19.62
N VAL A 850 -3.71 9.02 -20.37
CA VAL A 850 -4.91 8.18 -20.44
C VAL A 850 -4.93 7.10 -19.35
N SER A 851 -3.89 7.02 -18.53
CA SER A 851 -3.85 6.15 -17.35
C SER A 851 -4.90 6.52 -16.29
N ARG A 852 -5.38 5.53 -15.53
CA ARG A 852 -6.43 5.65 -14.52
C ARG A 852 -6.08 4.90 -13.24
N GLU A 853 -6.62 5.37 -12.11
CA GLU A 853 -6.64 4.67 -10.83
C GLU A 853 -8.07 4.24 -10.51
N CYS A 854 -8.25 3.00 -10.06
CA CYS A 854 -9.53 2.51 -9.57
C CYS A 854 -9.82 3.09 -8.18
N GLU A 855 -10.74 4.03 -8.07
CA GLU A 855 -11.13 4.65 -6.80
C GLU A 855 -12.20 3.83 -6.07
N LYS A 856 -12.96 3.01 -6.82
CA LYS A 856 -14.04 2.15 -6.33
C LYS A 856 -13.97 0.80 -7.05
N SER A 857 -13.78 -0.28 -6.29
CA SER A 857 -13.68 -1.64 -6.85
C SER A 857 -14.84 -1.95 -7.80
N THR A 858 -14.53 -2.57 -8.95
CA THR A 858 -15.50 -2.87 -10.01
C THR A 858 -15.00 -4.05 -10.84
N SER A 859 -15.73 -4.43 -11.88
CA SER A 859 -15.20 -5.31 -12.93
C SER A 859 -14.90 -4.50 -14.20
N LEU A 860 -13.97 -4.95 -15.03
CA LEU A 860 -13.70 -4.39 -16.35
C LEU A 860 -13.43 -5.54 -17.31
N GLY A 861 -14.21 -5.67 -18.38
CA GLY A 861 -14.08 -6.83 -19.30
C GLY A 861 -14.17 -8.19 -18.60
N GLY A 862 -14.95 -8.29 -17.51
CA GLY A 862 -15.05 -9.50 -16.68
C GLY A 862 -13.93 -9.70 -15.66
N ILE A 863 -12.88 -8.88 -15.68
CA ILE A 863 -11.76 -8.92 -14.73
C ILE A 863 -12.12 -8.11 -13.47
N PRO A 864 -12.01 -8.65 -12.26
CA PRO A 864 -12.21 -7.88 -11.03
C PRO A 864 -11.05 -6.91 -10.83
N ILE A 865 -11.37 -5.62 -10.72
CA ILE A 865 -10.44 -4.52 -10.45
C ILE A 865 -10.70 -4.00 -9.04
N GLU A 866 -9.67 -4.05 -8.19
CA GLU A 866 -9.70 -3.61 -6.81
C GLU A 866 -9.39 -2.11 -6.69
N LYS A 867 -9.95 -1.45 -5.67
CA LYS A 867 -9.58 -0.08 -5.32
C LYS A 867 -8.06 0.05 -5.12
N GLY A 868 -7.45 1.04 -5.76
CA GLY A 868 -6.01 1.32 -5.73
C GLY A 868 -5.22 0.60 -6.82
N GLU A 869 -5.86 -0.21 -7.67
CA GLU A 869 -5.23 -0.72 -8.89
C GLU A 869 -5.17 0.34 -9.99
N TYR A 870 -4.16 0.21 -10.84
CA TYR A 870 -3.87 1.16 -11.91
C TYR A 870 -4.12 0.53 -13.28
N LEU A 871 -4.60 1.34 -14.20
CA LEU A 871 -4.91 0.94 -15.56
C LEU A 871 -4.23 1.90 -16.53
N LEU A 872 -3.72 1.35 -17.62
CA LEU A 872 -3.04 2.11 -18.66
C LEU A 872 -3.57 1.67 -20.02
N THR A 873 -4.03 2.62 -20.83
CA THR A 873 -4.41 2.31 -22.20
C THR A 873 -3.18 2.40 -23.10
N ASP A 874 -2.95 1.37 -23.92
CA ASP A 874 -1.88 1.39 -24.91
C ASP A 874 -2.37 2.02 -26.22
N THR A 875 -2.30 3.35 -26.25
CA THR A 875 -2.66 4.15 -27.41
C THR A 875 -1.80 3.85 -28.64
N TRP A 876 -0.51 3.51 -28.46
CA TRP A 876 0.41 3.27 -29.58
C TRP A 876 0.07 2.01 -30.36
N SER A 877 -0.26 0.92 -29.66
CA SER A 877 -0.68 -0.32 -30.32
C SER A 877 -2.09 -0.18 -30.90
N MET A 878 -3.03 0.43 -30.17
CA MET A 878 -4.40 0.66 -30.64
C MET A 878 -4.43 1.49 -31.93
N HIS A 879 -3.62 2.55 -32.02
CA HIS A 879 -3.57 3.39 -33.22
C HIS A 879 -2.99 2.68 -34.44
N MET A 880 -2.30 1.56 -34.25
CA MET A 880 -1.69 0.74 -35.32
C MET A 880 -2.42 -0.60 -35.52
N ASP A 881 -3.53 -0.82 -34.81
CA ASP A 881 -4.26 -2.09 -34.88
C ASP A 881 -5.00 -2.19 -36.22
N LYS A 882 -4.64 -3.21 -37.00
CA LYS A 882 -5.23 -3.50 -38.31
C LYS A 882 -6.71 -3.83 -38.24
N GLU A 883 -7.17 -4.40 -37.13
CA GLU A 883 -8.59 -4.69 -36.92
C GLU A 883 -9.43 -3.40 -36.81
N ILE A 884 -8.79 -2.30 -36.40
CA ILE A 884 -9.42 -0.99 -36.18
C ILE A 884 -9.24 -0.09 -37.40
N TRP A 885 -8.02 -0.04 -37.94
CA TRP A 885 -7.60 0.93 -38.94
C TRP A 885 -7.50 0.38 -40.37
N GLY A 886 -7.61 -0.94 -40.55
CA GLY A 886 -7.46 -1.61 -41.84
C GLY A 886 -6.04 -2.15 -42.06
N GLU A 887 -5.84 -2.88 -43.17
CA GLU A 887 -4.51 -3.41 -43.53
C GLU A 887 -3.48 -2.31 -43.79
N ASP A 888 -3.93 -1.12 -44.18
CA ASP A 888 -3.15 0.10 -44.39
C ASP A 888 -2.88 0.88 -43.08
N ALA A 889 -3.04 0.26 -41.90
CA ALA A 889 -2.84 0.92 -40.61
C ALA A 889 -1.44 1.53 -40.44
N GLU A 890 -0.41 0.93 -41.02
CA GLU A 890 0.97 1.44 -40.98
C GLU A 890 1.26 2.49 -42.06
N GLU A 891 0.35 2.70 -43.01
CA GLU A 891 0.49 3.71 -44.06
C GLU A 891 0.01 5.07 -43.55
N PHE A 892 0.71 6.13 -43.97
CA PHE A 892 0.29 7.50 -43.70
C PHE A 892 -0.73 7.93 -44.74
N ARG A 893 -2.03 7.83 -44.41
CA ARG A 893 -3.14 8.11 -45.34
C ARG A 893 -4.16 9.06 -44.69
N PRO A 894 -4.01 10.39 -44.87
CA PRO A 894 -4.93 11.39 -44.33
C PRO A 894 -6.40 11.20 -44.77
N GLU A 895 -6.64 10.65 -45.96
CA GLU A 895 -7.98 10.48 -46.55
C GLU A 895 -8.94 9.70 -45.64
N ARG A 896 -8.42 8.82 -44.76
CA ARG A 896 -9.22 8.01 -43.83
C ARG A 896 -10.05 8.82 -42.82
N TRP A 897 -9.75 10.12 -42.69
CA TRP A 897 -10.44 11.07 -41.82
C TRP A 897 -11.51 11.88 -42.56
N LEU A 898 -11.50 11.86 -43.89
CA LEU A 898 -12.52 12.49 -44.74
C LEU A 898 -13.62 11.50 -45.15
N GLU A 899 -13.32 10.21 -45.11
CA GLU A 899 -14.25 9.12 -45.37
C GLU A 899 -15.21 8.89 -44.19
N GLU A 900 -16.46 8.52 -44.48
CA GLU A 900 -17.39 8.07 -43.44
C GLU A 900 -16.87 6.79 -42.78
N SER A 901 -16.89 6.77 -41.45
CA SER A 901 -16.29 5.69 -40.67
C SER A 901 -17.22 5.25 -39.55
N SER A 902 -17.40 3.93 -39.40
CA SER A 902 -18.10 3.31 -38.28
C SER A 902 -17.20 3.08 -37.05
N ARG A 903 -15.95 3.57 -37.08
CA ARG A 903 -14.99 3.38 -35.98
C ARG A 903 -15.50 4.02 -34.69
N ALA A 904 -15.30 3.33 -33.57
CA ALA A 904 -15.63 3.87 -32.25
C ALA A 904 -14.77 5.11 -31.96
N ARG A 905 -15.35 6.14 -31.34
CA ARG A 905 -14.62 7.40 -31.00
C ARG A 905 -13.36 7.13 -30.16
N VAL A 906 -13.46 6.17 -29.24
CA VAL A 906 -12.36 5.74 -28.36
C VAL A 906 -11.15 5.16 -29.10
N ALA A 907 -11.26 4.87 -30.40
CA ALA A 907 -10.17 4.36 -31.22
C ALA A 907 -9.06 5.40 -31.49
N PHE A 908 -9.34 6.69 -31.34
CA PHE A 908 -8.36 7.76 -31.47
C PHE A 908 -8.19 8.52 -30.15
N GLN A 909 -7.05 8.35 -29.49
CA GLN A 909 -6.79 8.86 -28.14
C GLN A 909 -5.57 9.78 -28.02
N SER A 910 -5.14 10.46 -29.10
CA SER A 910 -4.02 11.42 -29.01
C SER A 910 -4.32 12.59 -28.06
N PHE A 911 -5.60 12.94 -27.90
CA PHE A 911 -6.09 13.90 -26.89
C PHE A 911 -6.81 13.21 -25.72
N GLY A 912 -6.78 11.88 -25.65
CA GLY A 912 -7.62 11.08 -24.75
C GLY A 912 -9.11 11.11 -25.11
N GLU A 913 -9.93 10.43 -24.30
CA GLU A 913 -11.38 10.30 -24.48
C GLU A 913 -12.10 10.42 -23.13
N GLY A 914 -13.40 10.71 -23.16
CA GLY A 914 -14.25 10.88 -21.99
C GLY A 914 -14.00 12.20 -21.24
N PRO A 915 -14.51 12.35 -19.99
CA PRO A 915 -14.47 13.63 -19.27
C PRO A 915 -13.06 14.20 -19.00
N ARG A 916 -12.03 13.34 -19.07
CA ARG A 916 -10.60 13.69 -18.90
C ARG A 916 -9.87 13.98 -20.21
N MET A 917 -10.57 14.08 -21.35
CA MET A 917 -10.00 14.48 -22.64
C MET A 917 -9.25 15.82 -22.53
N CYS A 918 -8.26 16.05 -23.38
CA CYS A 918 -7.41 17.24 -23.34
C CYS A 918 -8.25 18.53 -23.34
N ILE A 919 -7.99 19.43 -22.39
CA ILE A 919 -8.70 20.71 -22.32
C ILE A 919 -8.26 21.67 -23.43
N GLY A 920 -6.97 21.59 -23.81
CA GLY A 920 -6.33 22.45 -24.79
C GLY A 920 -6.44 21.93 -26.22
N MET A 921 -7.20 20.87 -26.51
CA MET A 921 -7.27 20.25 -27.85
C MET A 921 -7.56 21.28 -28.96
N ARG A 922 -8.47 22.21 -28.70
CA ARG A 922 -8.90 23.21 -29.68
C ARG A 922 -7.87 24.31 -29.88
N LEU A 923 -7.11 24.64 -28.83
CA LEU A 923 -5.97 25.55 -28.91
C LEU A 923 -4.83 24.89 -29.70
N ALA A 924 -4.51 23.62 -29.40
CA ALA A 924 -3.48 22.87 -30.12
C ALA A 924 -3.77 22.80 -31.62
N TYR A 925 -4.99 22.44 -32.03
CA TYR A 925 -5.35 22.44 -33.46
C TYR A 925 -5.28 23.84 -34.09
N MET A 926 -5.60 24.91 -33.35
CA MET A 926 -5.48 26.28 -33.84
C MET A 926 -4.00 26.63 -34.08
N GLU A 927 -3.12 26.36 -33.11
CA GLU A 927 -1.68 26.57 -33.23
C GLU A 927 -1.08 25.76 -34.38
N GLU A 928 -1.42 24.47 -34.47
CA GLU A 928 -0.90 23.58 -35.51
C GLU A 928 -1.30 24.02 -36.92
N LYS A 929 -2.59 24.36 -37.12
CA LYS A 929 -3.09 24.81 -38.43
C LYS A 929 -2.51 26.16 -38.83
N THR A 930 -2.49 27.13 -37.92
CA THR A 930 -1.90 28.46 -38.20
C THR A 930 -0.42 28.34 -38.53
N ALA A 931 0.34 27.59 -37.73
CA ALA A 931 1.77 27.37 -37.96
C ALA A 931 2.05 26.72 -39.31
N ILE A 932 1.39 25.61 -39.63
CA ILE A 932 1.63 24.88 -40.88
C ILE A 932 1.17 25.67 -42.10
N ALA A 933 0.05 26.36 -42.03
CA ALA A 933 -0.40 27.21 -43.13
C ALA A 933 0.63 28.29 -43.47
N HIS A 934 1.16 29.02 -42.47
CA HIS A 934 2.21 30.02 -42.72
C HIS A 934 3.54 29.40 -43.14
N VAL A 935 3.94 28.25 -42.58
CA VAL A 935 5.15 27.53 -43.00
C VAL A 935 5.05 27.14 -44.47
N LEU A 936 3.95 26.52 -44.90
CA LEU A 936 3.80 26.03 -46.26
C LEU A 936 3.58 27.15 -47.29
N LYS A 937 3.01 28.30 -46.90
CA LYS A 937 2.99 29.50 -47.74
C LYS A 937 4.38 30.02 -48.06
N ASN A 938 5.28 30.01 -47.08
CA ASN A 938 6.61 30.60 -47.22
C ASN A 938 7.67 29.58 -47.69
N PHE A 939 7.46 28.30 -47.44
CA PHE A 939 8.46 27.26 -47.63
C PHE A 939 7.88 25.99 -48.23
N ARG A 940 8.69 25.32 -49.04
CA ARG A 940 8.58 23.91 -49.37
C ARG A 940 9.52 23.13 -48.45
N ILE A 941 8.98 22.16 -47.75
CA ILE A 941 9.74 21.32 -46.82
C ILE A 941 10.32 20.14 -47.60
N LYS A 942 11.65 20.02 -47.59
CA LYS A 942 12.40 18.93 -48.21
C LYS A 942 13.07 18.06 -47.17
N LYS A 943 13.21 16.78 -47.48
CA LYS A 943 13.89 15.80 -46.65
C LYS A 943 15.40 16.11 -46.55
N ALA A 944 15.93 16.12 -45.32
CA ALA A 944 17.35 16.16 -45.02
C ALA A 944 17.91 14.73 -44.84
N ALA A 945 19.24 14.58 -44.77
CA ALA A 945 19.85 13.26 -44.61
C ALA A 945 19.47 12.58 -43.27
N SER A 946 19.31 13.36 -42.20
CA SER A 946 18.95 12.88 -40.86
C SER A 946 17.44 12.81 -40.58
N THR A 947 16.57 13.12 -41.56
CA THR A 947 15.11 13.13 -41.34
C THR A 947 14.55 11.73 -40.99
N ASN A 948 15.17 10.65 -41.49
CA ASN A 948 14.75 9.27 -41.22
C ASN A 948 15.93 8.38 -40.77
N PRO A 949 15.72 7.42 -39.84
CA PRO A 949 14.54 7.25 -38.99
C PRO A 949 14.51 8.32 -37.88
N ILE A 950 13.30 8.70 -37.44
CA ILE A 950 13.15 9.62 -36.31
C ILE A 950 13.59 8.91 -35.02
N LYS A 951 14.53 9.50 -34.28
CA LYS A 951 14.96 8.97 -32.98
C LYS A 951 14.06 9.53 -31.88
N LEU A 952 13.25 8.65 -31.28
CA LEU A 952 12.30 8.99 -30.24
C LEU A 952 12.95 8.89 -28.85
N VAL A 953 12.73 9.92 -28.03
CA VAL A 953 13.22 10.03 -26.66
C VAL A 953 12.10 10.54 -25.75
N GLY A 954 12.34 10.50 -24.45
CA GLY A 954 11.47 11.13 -23.48
C GLY A 954 10.85 10.18 -22.47
N CYS A 955 10.19 10.80 -21.50
CA CYS A 955 9.60 10.11 -20.35
C CYS A 955 8.11 10.41 -20.21
N LEU A 956 7.76 11.68 -20.02
CA LEU A 956 6.36 12.11 -19.90
C LEU A 956 5.72 12.11 -21.30
N THR A 957 6.37 12.76 -22.25
CA THR A 957 6.00 12.72 -23.66
C THR A 957 7.00 11.86 -24.43
N VAL A 958 6.55 11.30 -25.55
CA VAL A 958 7.44 10.75 -26.58
C VAL A 958 7.70 11.88 -27.57
N ALA A 959 8.96 12.31 -27.67
CA ALA A 959 9.41 13.42 -28.49
C ALA A 959 10.49 12.96 -29.48
N PRO A 960 10.67 13.61 -30.64
CA PRO A 960 11.88 13.44 -31.42
C PRO A 960 13.07 14.06 -30.69
N GLU A 961 14.23 13.40 -30.72
CA GLU A 961 15.47 13.98 -30.20
C GLU A 961 15.82 15.26 -30.98
N ARG A 962 15.65 15.21 -32.31
CA ARG A 962 15.82 16.30 -33.27
C ARG A 962 14.95 16.05 -34.49
N LEU A 963 14.63 17.12 -35.23
CA LEU A 963 13.98 17.01 -36.54
C LEU A 963 14.61 17.98 -37.55
N ASP A 964 15.60 17.47 -38.28
CA ASP A 964 16.27 18.25 -39.32
C ASP A 964 15.53 18.09 -40.66
N VAL A 965 15.26 19.21 -41.32
CA VAL A 965 14.67 19.30 -42.68
C VAL A 965 15.33 20.44 -43.46
N ILE A 966 15.15 20.47 -44.79
CA ILE A 966 15.59 21.58 -45.65
C ILE A 966 14.37 22.44 -45.97
N LEU A 967 14.45 23.75 -45.68
CA LEU A 967 13.41 24.71 -46.04
C LEU A 967 13.79 25.44 -47.32
N GLU A 968 13.06 25.19 -48.40
CA GLU A 968 13.19 25.89 -49.68
C GLU A 968 12.13 26.98 -49.76
N ARG A 969 12.52 28.24 -50.02
CA ARG A 969 11.54 29.34 -50.10
C ARG A 969 10.59 29.14 -51.29
N ARG A 970 9.29 29.33 -51.06
CA ARG A 970 8.31 29.51 -52.15
C ARG A 970 8.38 30.97 -52.61
N VAL A 971 8.34 31.18 -53.93
CA VAL A 971 8.47 32.49 -54.61
C VAL A 971 7.10 32.95 -55.06
#